data_AF-A0A3D2TKA0-F1
#
_entry.id   AF-A0A3D2TKA0-F1
#
_cell.length_a   1.000
_cell.length_b   1.000
_cell.length_c   1.000
_cell.angle_alpha   90.00
_cell.angle_beta   90.00
_cell.angle_gamma   90.00
#
_symmetry.space_group_name_H-M   'P 1'
#
loop_
_entity.id
_entity.type
_entity.pdbx_description
1 polymer ?
#
loop_
_entity_poly.entity_id
_entity_poly.type
_entity_poly.pdbx_seq_one_letter_code
_entity_poly.pdbx_strand_id
1 'polypeptide(L)'
;MQRNSAMFRSFVFLTFLLSCLQTRIAFADVPLGGFIPLVGMGMTNEFQTINVIDLGGIPFIAEPSTSIDPAFPLLGTGGNAYFDLALLDSGAATHIITQEAFNGFDLAGNNMQGTNIQPVGGATGVIITEINDAGGIYAAGLGDRTAAGTLLDMDTTKLRGQTSVATLTAPAEWTLPNILGLPMAAQHAIAIQNSDPQIFQHDGRTARTPQVEFRDLGSGGDGILRRAPLKLRPGIGFIQGPQYVFNLDFNDILGGGNIAVHDNPASPSVVIDTNGNGGGLFIDVDFANGSESLEDRELLFDTGADLTVVSQITAARLGFDPILDTPDFVLEVEGSGGISTGIPGFYLDELNIDTIGGSFTMQNVPIAVLDVTNPNNPGNIIDGILGMHLFTGRDLVIDANASVGQAGAGPSLYISDPVTETHDWASPAASANWATTTSWSAAGTPSIMWQANVTNVSGSSQIASVTSDSTIFQLTVSGNASNAMSVDIQVGATLTTFGETRIEAGGQIRLNGSGAKIDAQFINIEDGTLTGSGDIFVGTGPIHGAVRNLSGRIEPGAPIGKMNIVGDLSNLENGTIAFDLGGTIAETGHDQIATERFAFLAGTLEVLFDGSYIPSIGDMFTLITSTEGVVGRFDNLTLPHAFSWNIDYLPNSVVLEVLGLAGDFNGDGSALGDDLTTWQSGYGSTYNGVDFLTWQQNYQGVLNAGATIAVPEPGSWILMLCVLLCATPFGRQIGSCTDRAIGQSAPLHTFQH
;
A
#
# COMPACT_ATOMS: atom_id res chain seq x y z
N MET A 1 60.91 54.58 -10.73
CA MET A 1 62.37 54.38 -10.84
C MET A 1 62.68 52.96 -10.39
N GLN A 2 63.46 52.25 -11.20
CA GLN A 2 64.09 50.92 -11.00
C GLN A 2 63.14 49.71 -10.96
N ARG A 3 63.01 48.95 -12.06
CA ARG A 3 63.94 47.95 -12.66
C ARG A 3 64.16 46.70 -11.78
N ASN A 4 63.61 45.58 -12.27
CA ASN A 4 64.29 44.34 -12.72
C ASN A 4 65.47 43.81 -11.89
N SER A 5 65.66 42.51 -11.65
CA SER A 5 64.94 41.26 -11.96
C SER A 5 65.79 40.08 -11.42
N ALA A 6 65.18 38.90 -11.32
CA ALA A 6 65.78 37.55 -11.36
C ALA A 6 65.99 36.80 -10.01
N MET A 7 65.25 35.70 -9.81
CA MET A 7 65.77 34.35 -10.09
C MET A 7 64.69 33.27 -9.87
N PHE A 8 64.57 32.41 -10.88
CA PHE A 8 63.84 31.14 -10.90
C PHE A 8 64.09 30.25 -9.69
N ARG A 9 63.04 29.62 -9.15
CA ARG A 9 63.07 28.21 -8.71
C ARG A 9 61.65 27.66 -8.54
N SER A 10 61.45 26.49 -9.16
CA SER A 10 60.24 25.69 -9.25
C SER A 10 59.51 25.51 -7.92
N PHE A 11 58.19 25.68 -7.94
CA PHE A 11 57.30 25.02 -6.99
C PHE A 11 56.12 24.41 -7.75
N VAL A 12 55.94 23.12 -7.47
CA VAL A 12 54.90 22.22 -7.95
C VAL A 12 53.52 22.79 -7.60
N PHE A 13 52.67 22.96 -8.61
CA PHE A 13 51.23 23.21 -8.39
C PHE A 13 50.60 21.87 -8.01
N LEU A 14 50.47 21.61 -6.71
CA LEU A 14 49.65 20.53 -6.18
C LEU A 14 48.20 21.03 -6.19
N THR A 15 47.45 20.65 -7.22
CA THR A 15 46.00 20.84 -7.26
C THR A 15 45.39 19.90 -6.22
N PHE A 16 45.03 20.43 -5.05
CA PHE A 16 44.13 19.75 -4.12
C PHE A 16 42.74 19.71 -4.77
N LEU A 17 42.37 18.58 -5.36
CA LEU A 17 40.98 18.22 -5.56
C LEU A 17 40.39 18.00 -4.16
N LEU A 18 39.77 19.04 -3.59
CA LEU A 18 38.80 18.86 -2.52
C LEU A 18 37.54 18.31 -3.19
N SER A 19 37.42 16.99 -3.27
CA SER A 19 36.12 16.36 -3.47
C SER A 19 35.28 16.71 -2.23
N CYS A 20 34.36 17.67 -2.38
CA CYS A 20 33.21 17.77 -1.48
C CYS A 20 32.45 16.45 -1.60
N LEU A 21 32.77 15.47 -0.73
CA LEU A 21 31.76 14.50 -0.33
C LEU A 21 30.75 15.30 0.48
N GLN A 22 29.73 15.81 -0.20
CA GLN A 22 28.46 16.07 0.46
C GLN A 22 27.97 14.69 0.90
N THR A 23 28.16 14.37 2.17
CA THR A 23 27.32 13.37 2.83
C THR A 23 25.89 13.90 2.70
N ARG A 24 25.17 13.46 1.65
CA ARG A 24 23.71 13.50 1.69
C ARG A 24 23.34 12.67 2.91
N ILE A 25 22.72 13.30 3.90
CA ILE A 25 21.97 12.55 4.90
C ILE A 25 20.90 11.85 4.06
N ALA A 26 20.99 10.52 3.96
CA ALA A 26 19.90 9.75 3.38
C ALA A 26 18.72 9.91 4.34
N PHE A 27 17.68 10.61 3.90
CA PHE A 27 16.39 10.54 4.58
C PHE A 27 15.85 9.13 4.33
N ALA A 28 15.23 8.52 5.35
CA ALA A 28 14.55 7.26 5.16
C ALA A 28 13.37 7.49 4.20
N ASP A 29 13.24 6.65 3.17
CA ASP A 29 12.07 6.68 2.29
C ASP A 29 10.80 6.43 3.10
N VAL A 30 9.73 7.14 2.74
CA VAL A 30 8.42 6.94 3.34
C VAL A 30 7.73 5.78 2.63
N PRO A 31 7.19 4.77 3.36
CA PRO A 31 6.53 3.62 2.75
C PRO A 31 5.18 3.99 2.11
N LEU A 32 4.69 3.17 1.17
CA LEU A 32 3.40 3.36 0.47
C LEU A 32 2.17 2.95 1.33
N GLY A 33 2.34 2.97 2.66
CA GLY A 33 1.37 2.59 3.69
C GLY A 33 2.02 2.58 5.07
N GLY A 34 1.26 2.90 6.11
CA GLY A 34 1.64 2.91 7.51
C GLY A 34 1.01 1.82 8.34
N PHE A 35 1.29 1.88 9.63
CA PHE A 35 0.70 0.97 10.60
C PHE A 35 -0.78 1.30 10.83
N ILE A 36 -1.54 0.29 11.26
CA ILE A 36 -2.95 0.43 11.61
C ILE A 36 -3.12 0.24 13.13
N PRO A 37 -3.52 1.28 13.87
CA PRO A 37 -3.75 1.19 15.31
C PRO A 37 -5.10 0.53 15.62
N LEU A 38 -5.04 -0.65 16.23
CA LEU A 38 -6.18 -1.46 16.66
C LEU A 38 -6.19 -1.57 18.17
N VAL A 39 -7.38 -1.64 18.75
CA VAL A 39 -7.59 -1.85 20.19
C VAL A 39 -8.64 -2.94 20.42
N GLY A 40 -8.61 -3.54 21.60
CA GLY A 40 -9.73 -4.36 22.07
C GLY A 40 -10.77 -3.46 22.72
N MET A 41 -12.03 -3.60 22.33
CA MET A 41 -13.15 -2.79 22.84
C MET A 41 -14.22 -3.63 23.53
N GLY A 42 -14.90 -3.01 24.51
CA GLY A 42 -16.06 -3.55 25.21
C GLY A 42 -17.09 -2.46 25.53
N MET A 43 -18.33 -2.85 25.79
CA MET A 43 -19.43 -1.90 26.09
C MET A 43 -20.11 -2.22 27.42
N THR A 44 -20.68 -1.21 28.05
CA THR A 44 -21.59 -1.32 29.21
C THR A 44 -22.89 -0.58 28.90
N ASN A 45 -23.92 -0.78 29.73
CA ASN A 45 -25.12 0.04 29.72
C ASN A 45 -25.04 1.22 30.71
N GLU A 46 -23.84 1.73 30.99
CA GLU A 46 -23.64 2.87 31.89
C GLU A 46 -23.95 4.20 31.18
N PHE A 47 -24.85 4.97 31.76
CA PHE A 47 -25.20 6.31 31.30
C PHE A 47 -25.59 7.22 32.47
N GLN A 48 -25.50 8.52 32.24
CA GLN A 48 -25.94 9.51 33.19
C GLN A 48 -27.46 9.75 33.12
N THR A 49 -28.09 9.81 34.28
CA THR A 49 -29.50 10.22 34.41
C THR A 49 -29.64 11.68 34.81
N ILE A 50 -30.68 12.35 34.33
CA ILE A 50 -31.08 13.66 34.87
C ILE A 50 -31.55 13.48 36.32
N ASN A 51 -30.78 14.00 37.26
CA ASN A 51 -31.21 14.08 38.65
C ASN A 51 -31.67 15.51 38.96
N VAL A 52 -32.96 15.71 39.26
CA VAL A 52 -33.60 17.05 39.41
C VAL A 52 -32.97 17.90 40.54
N ILE A 53 -32.10 17.30 41.36
CA ILE A 53 -31.48 17.91 42.55
C ILE A 53 -29.97 18.12 42.36
N ASP A 54 -29.35 17.48 41.36
CA ASP A 54 -27.92 17.58 41.07
C ASP A 54 -27.70 18.15 39.66
N LEU A 55 -27.35 19.43 39.58
CA LEU A 55 -27.05 20.14 38.33
C LEU A 55 -25.60 19.90 37.85
N GLY A 56 -24.88 18.93 38.44
CA GLY A 56 -23.46 18.71 38.17
C GLY A 56 -23.14 18.01 36.84
N GLY A 57 -24.00 17.09 36.37
CA GLY A 57 -23.79 16.30 35.15
C GLY A 57 -24.78 16.66 34.04
N ILE A 58 -24.30 16.75 32.80
CA ILE A 58 -25.14 16.92 31.62
C ILE A 58 -25.26 15.55 30.94
N PRO A 59 -26.42 14.89 31.03
CA PRO A 59 -26.59 13.46 30.71
C PRO A 59 -26.39 13.07 29.24
N PHE A 60 -26.34 14.07 28.36
CA PHE A 60 -26.15 13.92 26.91
C PHE A 60 -24.75 14.35 26.46
N ILE A 61 -23.87 14.63 27.40
CA ILE A 61 -22.44 14.82 27.20
C ILE A 61 -21.75 13.57 27.74
N ALA A 62 -20.81 13.03 26.95
CA ALA A 62 -20.04 11.87 27.33
C ALA A 62 -19.09 12.22 28.48
N GLU A 63 -18.92 11.33 29.45
CA GLU A 63 -17.90 11.48 30.50
C GLU A 63 -16.76 10.50 30.31
N PRO A 64 -15.50 10.94 30.41
CA PRO A 64 -14.36 10.03 30.42
C PRO A 64 -14.40 9.13 31.65
N SER A 65 -14.01 7.87 31.45
CA SER A 65 -13.93 6.87 32.51
C SER A 65 -12.59 6.15 32.47
N THR A 66 -12.00 5.95 33.65
CA THR A 66 -10.71 5.27 33.81
C THR A 66 -10.85 3.82 34.27
N SER A 67 -12.08 3.34 34.49
CA SER A 67 -12.40 1.98 34.91
C SER A 67 -13.88 1.67 34.71
N ILE A 68 -14.22 0.39 34.53
CA ILE A 68 -15.62 -0.06 34.48
C ILE A 68 -16.27 0.05 35.87
N ASP A 69 -17.46 0.64 35.96
CA ASP A 69 -18.26 0.60 37.19
C ASP A 69 -18.81 -0.83 37.40
N PRO A 70 -18.52 -1.50 38.54
CA PRO A 70 -19.08 -2.82 38.83
C PRO A 70 -20.62 -2.89 38.85
N ALA A 71 -21.32 -1.75 38.97
CA ALA A 71 -22.78 -1.67 38.87
C ALA A 71 -23.29 -1.85 37.42
N PHE A 72 -22.43 -1.59 36.43
CA PHE A 72 -22.72 -1.67 35.00
C PHE A 72 -21.69 -2.60 34.34
N PRO A 73 -21.84 -3.93 34.50
CA PRO A 73 -20.86 -4.88 33.97
C PRO A 73 -20.77 -4.80 32.44
N LEU A 74 -19.65 -5.27 31.90
CA LEU A 74 -19.47 -5.42 30.46
C LEU A 74 -20.58 -6.28 29.86
N LEU A 75 -21.10 -5.82 28.73
CA LEU A 75 -22.18 -6.46 28.00
C LEU A 75 -21.68 -7.68 27.22
N GLY A 76 -22.62 -8.58 26.98
CA GLY A 76 -22.45 -9.71 26.07
C GLY A 76 -23.45 -10.83 26.33
N THR A 77 -23.55 -11.74 25.36
CA THR A 77 -24.58 -12.78 25.35
C THR A 77 -24.53 -13.66 26.60
N GLY A 78 -25.68 -13.78 27.28
CA GLY A 78 -25.82 -14.59 28.49
C GLY A 78 -25.07 -14.04 29.71
N GLY A 79 -24.71 -12.74 29.69
CA GLY A 79 -24.01 -12.06 30.78
C GLY A 79 -22.51 -12.33 30.82
N ASN A 80 -21.94 -12.90 29.75
CA ASN A 80 -20.49 -13.05 29.59
C ASN A 80 -19.99 -11.83 28.81
N ALA A 81 -18.91 -11.20 29.30
CA ALA A 81 -18.31 -10.06 28.60
C ALA A 81 -17.89 -10.47 27.19
N TYR A 82 -18.26 -9.64 26.21
CA TYR A 82 -17.81 -9.74 24.84
C TYR A 82 -16.76 -8.65 24.58
N PHE A 83 -15.76 -8.98 23.76
CA PHE A 83 -14.76 -8.04 23.27
C PHE A 83 -14.61 -8.21 21.77
N ASP A 84 -14.30 -7.11 21.10
CA ASP A 84 -14.05 -7.09 19.67
C ASP A 84 -12.89 -6.15 19.33
N LEU A 85 -12.34 -6.27 18.12
CA LEU A 85 -11.32 -5.36 17.61
C LEU A 85 -11.96 -4.08 17.07
N ALA A 86 -11.31 -2.95 17.34
CA ALA A 86 -11.68 -1.68 16.75
C ALA A 86 -10.46 -0.92 16.22
N LEU A 87 -10.64 -0.30 15.06
CA LEU A 87 -9.74 0.71 14.52
C LEU A 87 -9.84 1.99 15.33
N LEU A 88 -8.69 2.54 15.73
CA LEU A 88 -8.63 3.91 16.20
C LEU A 88 -8.57 4.85 15.01
N ASP A 89 -9.62 5.65 14.87
CA ASP A 89 -9.79 6.56 13.73
C ASP A 89 -10.09 7.96 14.27
N SER A 90 -9.05 8.80 14.40
CA SER A 90 -9.24 10.19 14.80
C SER A 90 -9.95 11.05 13.74
N GLY A 91 -10.06 10.57 12.50
CA GLY A 91 -10.80 11.22 11.41
C GLY A 91 -12.30 10.94 11.45
N ALA A 92 -12.73 9.81 12.02
CA ALA A 92 -14.13 9.46 12.20
C ALA A 92 -14.80 10.35 13.26
N ALA A 93 -15.91 10.99 12.90
CA ALA A 93 -16.60 11.94 13.78
C ALA A 93 -17.23 11.28 15.04
N THR A 94 -17.47 9.97 15.01
CA THR A 94 -18.13 9.20 16.08
C THR A 94 -17.68 7.74 16.06
N HIS A 95 -18.19 6.95 17.01
CA HIS A 95 -17.96 5.51 17.09
C HIS A 95 -18.95 4.74 16.21
N ILE A 96 -18.44 3.75 15.49
CA ILE A 96 -19.24 2.86 14.64
C ILE A 96 -18.94 1.43 15.05
N ILE A 97 -19.95 0.64 15.38
CA ILE A 97 -19.81 -0.79 15.66
C ILE A 97 -20.39 -1.60 14.51
N THR A 98 -19.81 -2.76 14.26
CA THR A 98 -20.30 -3.70 13.24
C THR A 98 -21.59 -4.36 13.71
N GLN A 99 -22.34 -4.91 12.75
CA GLN A 99 -23.51 -5.73 13.07
C GLN A 99 -23.14 -6.96 13.92
N GLU A 100 -21.94 -7.51 13.75
CA GLU A 100 -21.41 -8.60 14.56
C GLU A 100 -21.19 -8.17 16.00
N ALA A 101 -20.52 -7.03 16.22
CA ALA A 101 -20.30 -6.47 17.55
C ALA A 101 -21.62 -6.11 18.25
N PHE A 102 -22.58 -5.52 17.53
CA PHE A 102 -23.93 -5.26 18.07
C PHE A 102 -24.59 -6.53 18.64
N ASN A 103 -24.47 -7.65 17.93
CA ASN A 103 -24.99 -8.93 18.37
C ASN A 103 -24.15 -9.53 19.51
N GLY A 104 -22.82 -9.42 19.44
CA GLY A 104 -21.89 -9.92 20.45
C GLY A 104 -22.11 -9.27 21.80
N PHE A 105 -22.25 -7.95 21.83
CA PHE A 105 -22.60 -7.15 23.01
C PHE A 105 -24.06 -7.34 23.46
N ASP A 106 -24.92 -8.02 22.68
CA ASP A 106 -26.34 -8.21 23.00
C ASP A 106 -27.08 -6.88 23.25
N LEU A 107 -26.83 -5.86 22.42
CA LEU A 107 -27.41 -4.53 22.64
C LEU A 107 -28.95 -4.54 22.57
N ALA A 108 -29.52 -5.31 21.64
CA ALA A 108 -30.98 -5.48 21.57
C ALA A 108 -31.54 -6.16 22.83
N GLY A 109 -30.89 -7.19 23.37
CA GLY A 109 -31.31 -7.85 24.60
C GLY A 109 -31.23 -6.96 25.83
N ASN A 110 -30.38 -5.93 25.79
CA ASN A 110 -30.23 -4.91 26.83
C ASN A 110 -31.09 -3.66 26.60
N ASN A 111 -31.99 -3.65 25.60
CA ASN A 111 -32.80 -2.51 25.19
C ASN A 111 -31.96 -1.26 24.86
N MET A 112 -30.84 -1.44 24.17
CA MET A 112 -29.99 -0.34 23.70
C MET A 112 -30.09 -0.12 22.19
N GLN A 113 -31.07 -0.76 21.53
CA GLN A 113 -31.33 -0.59 20.12
C GLN A 113 -32.22 0.64 19.88
N GLY A 114 -31.67 1.65 19.23
CA GLY A 114 -32.46 2.81 18.80
C GLY A 114 -33.16 2.59 17.45
N THR A 115 -33.99 3.56 17.06
CA THR A 115 -34.75 3.54 15.79
C THR A 115 -34.36 4.65 14.84
N ASN A 116 -33.61 5.65 15.31
CA ASN A 116 -33.12 6.73 14.46
C ASN A 116 -31.94 6.24 13.62
N ILE A 117 -31.76 6.86 12.46
CA ILE A 117 -30.71 6.50 11.51
C ILE A 117 -29.81 7.70 11.23
N GLN A 118 -28.55 7.41 10.95
CA GLN A 118 -27.55 8.39 10.54
C GLN A 118 -26.94 7.96 9.19
N PRO A 119 -27.11 8.74 8.12
CA PRO A 119 -26.30 8.58 6.92
C PRO A 119 -24.84 8.93 7.25
N VAL A 120 -23.94 8.01 6.96
CA VAL A 120 -22.48 8.19 7.10
C VAL A 120 -21.87 8.20 5.71
N GLY A 121 -21.20 9.29 5.36
CA GLY A 121 -20.43 9.41 4.12
C GLY A 121 -18.97 9.10 4.36
N GLY A 122 -18.34 8.43 3.41
CA GLY A 122 -16.89 8.20 3.38
C GLY A 122 -16.35 8.28 1.96
N ALA A 123 -15.12 7.82 1.76
CA ALA A 123 -14.39 7.95 0.49
C ALA A 123 -15.13 7.37 -0.74
N THR A 124 -16.02 6.40 -0.53
CA THR A 124 -16.60 5.59 -1.62
C THR A 124 -18.13 5.64 -1.69
N GLY A 125 -18.79 6.42 -0.82
CA GLY A 125 -20.25 6.56 -0.86
C GLY A 125 -20.88 6.87 0.50
N VAL A 126 -22.19 6.68 0.58
CA VAL A 126 -23.00 6.91 1.79
C VAL A 126 -23.65 5.60 2.20
N ILE A 127 -23.51 5.25 3.48
CA ILE A 127 -24.16 4.11 4.10
C ILE A 127 -25.13 4.58 5.19
N ILE A 128 -26.24 3.87 5.37
CA ILE A 128 -27.20 4.17 6.44
C ILE A 128 -26.85 3.30 7.64
N THR A 129 -26.68 3.97 8.78
CA THR A 129 -26.39 3.32 10.06
C THR A 129 -27.52 3.58 11.04
N GLU A 130 -27.70 2.69 12.01
CA GLU A 130 -28.68 2.86 13.10
C GLU A 130 -28.00 3.52 14.30
N ILE A 131 -28.69 4.44 14.97
CA ILE A 131 -28.19 5.09 16.19
C ILE A 131 -28.63 4.24 17.38
N ASN A 132 -27.68 3.77 18.18
CA ASN A 132 -27.95 3.04 19.42
C ASN A 132 -28.24 4.00 20.58
N ASP A 133 -28.90 3.49 21.61
CA ASP A 133 -29.09 4.22 22.87
C ASP A 133 -27.75 4.45 23.56
N ALA A 134 -27.68 5.50 24.38
CA ALA A 134 -26.43 5.89 25.00
C ALA A 134 -26.00 4.91 26.10
N GLY A 135 -24.72 4.50 26.07
CA GLY A 135 -24.12 3.61 27.06
C GLY A 135 -22.64 3.92 27.31
N GLY A 136 -21.93 2.93 27.85
CA GLY A 136 -20.49 2.99 28.07
C GLY A 136 -19.73 2.25 26.98
N ILE A 137 -18.60 2.80 26.55
CA ILE A 137 -17.67 2.16 25.61
C ILE A 137 -16.24 2.30 26.16
N TYR A 138 -15.51 1.19 26.18
CA TYR A 138 -14.18 1.09 26.78
C TYR A 138 -13.23 0.37 25.85
N ALA A 139 -11.94 0.72 25.92
CA ALA A 139 -10.91 0.10 25.12
C ALA A 139 -9.56 0.03 25.85
N ALA A 140 -8.71 -0.88 25.39
CA ALA A 140 -7.31 -1.03 25.78
C ALA A 140 -6.47 -1.54 24.60
N GLY A 141 -5.16 -1.28 24.64
CA GLY A 141 -4.23 -1.82 23.65
C GLY A 141 -4.16 -3.35 23.68
N LEU A 142 -3.76 -3.94 22.56
CA LEU A 142 -3.80 -5.39 22.35
C LEU A 142 -2.63 -6.16 22.99
N GLY A 143 -1.70 -5.46 23.62
CA GLY A 143 -0.74 -6.02 24.57
C GLY A 143 -1.39 -6.43 25.91
N ASP A 144 -2.57 -5.89 26.22
CA ASP A 144 -3.34 -6.20 27.44
C ASP A 144 -4.36 -7.33 27.25
N ARG A 145 -4.22 -8.15 26.19
CA ARG A 145 -5.04 -9.34 25.98
C ARG A 145 -4.72 -10.42 27.01
N THR A 146 -5.76 -11.12 27.47
CA THR A 146 -5.66 -12.25 28.42
C THR A 146 -5.71 -13.61 27.74
N ALA A 147 -6.09 -13.66 26.46
CA ALA A 147 -6.18 -14.89 25.68
C ALA A 147 -5.32 -14.81 24.40
N ALA A 148 -4.70 -15.95 24.07
CA ALA A 148 -3.96 -16.16 22.82
C ALA A 148 -4.78 -16.89 21.74
N GLY A 149 -6.09 -17.10 21.98
CA GLY A 149 -6.99 -17.85 21.10
C GLY A 149 -7.68 -16.99 20.04
N THR A 150 -8.64 -17.58 19.32
CA THR A 150 -9.43 -16.89 18.28
C THR A 150 -10.39 -15.85 18.86
N LEU A 151 -10.97 -16.13 20.03
CA LEU A 151 -11.80 -15.18 20.77
C LEU A 151 -10.91 -14.15 21.49
N LEU A 152 -11.24 -12.87 21.33
CA LEU A 152 -10.59 -11.78 22.02
C LEU A 152 -11.06 -11.71 23.48
N ASP A 153 -10.11 -11.67 24.41
CA ASP A 153 -10.35 -11.40 25.83
C ASP A 153 -9.30 -10.41 26.33
N MET A 154 -9.72 -9.50 27.23
CA MET A 154 -8.95 -8.32 27.63
C MET A 154 -8.81 -8.24 29.15
N ASP A 155 -7.67 -7.72 29.62
CA ASP A 155 -7.51 -7.33 31.03
C ASP A 155 -8.43 -6.14 31.32
N THR A 156 -9.54 -6.41 32.00
CA THR A 156 -10.55 -5.38 32.30
C THR A 156 -10.05 -4.27 33.19
N THR A 157 -8.92 -4.44 33.88
CA THR A 157 -8.30 -3.39 34.70
C THR A 157 -7.55 -2.34 33.88
N LYS A 158 -7.33 -2.61 32.59
CA LYS A 158 -6.63 -1.74 31.64
C LYS A 158 -7.58 -0.90 30.80
N LEU A 159 -8.85 -1.27 30.78
CA LEU A 159 -9.89 -0.61 30.00
C LEU A 159 -10.14 0.81 30.49
N ARG A 160 -10.07 1.76 29.56
CA ARG A 160 -10.46 3.17 29.72
C ARG A 160 -11.46 3.53 28.63
N GLY A 161 -12.34 4.48 28.88
CA GLY A 161 -13.51 4.65 28.04
C GLY A 161 -14.31 5.90 28.32
N GLN A 162 -15.55 5.89 27.88
CA GLN A 162 -16.48 7.00 28.06
C GLN A 162 -17.90 6.47 28.25
N THR A 163 -18.68 7.14 29.08
CA THR A 163 -20.09 6.81 29.40
C THR A 163 -21.03 7.86 28.82
N SER A 164 -22.32 7.53 28.70
CA SER A 164 -23.32 8.39 28.03
C SER A 164 -22.99 8.66 26.56
N VAL A 165 -22.66 7.60 25.82
CA VAL A 165 -22.19 7.67 24.44
C VAL A 165 -23.18 6.94 23.53
N ALA A 166 -23.76 7.67 22.57
CA ALA A 166 -24.57 7.10 21.50
C ALA A 166 -23.65 6.68 20.34
N THR A 167 -23.70 5.40 19.98
CA THR A 167 -22.88 4.81 18.90
C THR A 167 -23.72 4.56 17.66
N LEU A 168 -23.06 4.33 16.51
CA LEU A 168 -23.72 3.88 15.29
C LEU A 168 -23.52 2.37 15.09
N THR A 169 -24.55 1.65 14.67
CA THR A 169 -24.43 0.28 14.16
C THR A 169 -24.41 0.29 12.65
N ALA A 170 -23.33 -0.23 12.07
CA ALA A 170 -23.19 -0.43 10.64
C ALA A 170 -23.97 -1.67 10.16
N PRO A 171 -24.54 -1.65 8.95
CA PRO A 171 -25.30 -2.78 8.42
C PRO A 171 -24.37 -3.94 8.01
N ALA A 172 -24.92 -5.10 7.65
CA ALA A 172 -24.15 -6.31 7.42
C ALA A 172 -23.21 -6.26 6.20
N GLU A 173 -23.47 -5.37 5.24
CA GLU A 173 -22.61 -5.09 4.09
C GLU A 173 -21.37 -4.24 4.43
N TRP A 174 -21.24 -3.74 5.67
CA TRP A 174 -20.06 -3.04 6.15
C TRP A 174 -18.89 -4.02 6.34
N THR A 175 -17.80 -3.77 5.63
CA THR A 175 -16.61 -4.64 5.62
C THR A 175 -15.46 -4.13 6.48
N LEU A 176 -15.52 -2.88 6.97
CA LEU A 176 -14.51 -2.32 7.87
C LEU A 176 -14.70 -2.88 9.30
N PRO A 177 -13.66 -2.85 10.15
CA PRO A 177 -13.81 -3.20 11.56
C PRO A 177 -14.71 -2.21 12.31
N ASN A 178 -14.94 -2.47 13.60
CA ASN A 178 -15.45 -1.44 14.51
C ASN A 178 -14.51 -0.22 14.47
N ILE A 179 -15.06 0.97 14.68
CA ILE A 179 -14.33 2.24 14.67
C ILE A 179 -14.54 2.93 16.01
N LEU A 180 -13.45 3.25 16.69
CA LEU A 180 -13.42 4.22 17.77
C LEU A 180 -12.93 5.55 17.23
N GLY A 181 -13.88 6.47 17.08
CA GLY A 181 -13.70 7.77 16.48
C GLY A 181 -13.05 8.82 17.39
N LEU A 182 -13.07 10.04 16.88
CA LEU A 182 -12.67 11.28 17.55
C LEU A 182 -13.16 11.43 19.00
N PRO A 183 -14.37 10.97 19.43
CA PRO A 183 -14.76 11.10 20.83
C PRO A 183 -13.73 10.53 21.82
N MET A 184 -13.08 9.40 21.49
CA MET A 184 -12.05 8.81 22.34
C MET A 184 -10.82 9.72 22.44
N ALA A 185 -10.32 10.22 21.30
CA ALA A 185 -9.17 11.12 21.24
C ALA A 185 -9.45 12.51 21.83
N ALA A 186 -10.72 12.91 21.90
CA ALA A 186 -11.14 14.16 22.53
C ALA A 186 -11.20 14.09 24.05
N GLN A 187 -11.20 12.89 24.65
CA GLN A 187 -11.35 12.68 26.09
C GLN A 187 -10.16 11.96 26.74
N HIS A 188 -9.28 11.37 25.94
CA HIS A 188 -8.07 10.67 26.41
C HIS A 188 -6.86 11.10 25.59
N ALA A 189 -5.70 11.18 26.25
CA ALA A 189 -4.45 11.15 25.54
C ALA A 189 -4.19 9.71 25.06
N ILE A 190 -3.80 9.54 23.80
CA ILE A 190 -3.61 8.22 23.18
C ILE A 190 -2.13 8.08 22.80
N ALA A 191 -1.43 7.15 23.44
CA ALA A 191 -0.07 6.78 23.08
C ALA A 191 -0.08 5.56 22.16
N ILE A 192 0.45 5.70 20.96
CA ILE A 192 0.61 4.65 19.96
C ILE A 192 2.10 4.27 19.93
N GLN A 193 2.41 3.04 20.31
CA GLN A 193 3.76 2.57 20.60
C GLN A 193 4.20 1.57 19.53
N ASN A 194 4.84 2.08 18.47
CA ASN A 194 5.53 1.24 17.49
C ASN A 194 6.79 0.58 18.08
N SER A 195 7.24 1.02 19.26
CA SER A 195 8.29 0.38 20.05
C SER A 195 7.84 -0.92 20.72
N ASP A 196 6.54 -1.19 20.76
CA ASP A 196 5.95 -2.44 21.27
C ASP A 196 4.90 -3.00 20.29
N PRO A 197 5.33 -3.53 19.12
CA PRO A 197 4.41 -4.05 18.11
C PRO A 197 3.73 -5.34 18.57
N GLN A 198 2.43 -5.44 18.36
CA GLN A 198 1.62 -6.61 18.66
C GLN A 198 1.33 -7.40 17.37
N ILE A 199 1.66 -8.70 17.37
CA ILE A 199 1.34 -9.63 16.27
C ILE A 199 0.68 -10.88 16.85
N PHE A 200 -0.51 -11.22 16.35
CA PHE A 200 -1.24 -12.43 16.77
C PHE A 200 -2.24 -12.89 15.71
N GLN A 201 -2.72 -14.13 15.84
CA GLN A 201 -3.79 -14.66 14.97
C GLN A 201 -5.16 -14.27 15.52
N HIS A 202 -6.04 -13.76 14.65
CA HIS A 202 -7.43 -13.44 14.93
C HIS A 202 -8.27 -13.79 13.69
N ASP A 203 -9.30 -14.62 13.88
CA ASP A 203 -10.19 -15.11 12.82
C ASP A 203 -9.48 -15.63 11.56
N GLY A 204 -8.37 -16.36 11.76
CA GLY A 204 -7.58 -16.97 10.69
C GLY A 204 -6.67 -16.00 9.93
N ARG A 205 -6.58 -14.75 10.37
CA ARG A 205 -5.65 -13.74 9.84
C ARG A 205 -4.69 -13.25 10.90
N THR A 206 -3.54 -12.76 10.45
CA THR A 206 -2.55 -12.11 11.31
C THR A 206 -2.96 -10.66 11.57
N ALA A 207 -3.32 -10.35 12.81
CA ALA A 207 -3.45 -8.98 13.31
C ALA A 207 -2.06 -8.42 13.62
N ARG A 208 -1.79 -7.19 13.16
CA ARG A 208 -0.56 -6.44 13.34
C ARG A 208 -0.90 -5.01 13.71
N THR A 209 -0.41 -4.56 14.86
CA THR A 209 -0.76 -3.22 15.33
C THR A 209 0.23 -2.75 16.40
N PRO A 210 0.54 -1.46 16.49
CA PRO A 210 1.30 -0.95 17.62
C PRO A 210 0.53 -1.16 18.92
N GLN A 211 1.23 -1.27 20.05
CA GLN A 211 0.55 -1.19 21.34
C GLN A 211 -0.08 0.19 21.50
N VAL A 212 -1.27 0.24 22.13
CA VAL A 212 -1.96 1.49 22.43
C VAL A 212 -2.18 1.64 23.93
N GLU A 213 -1.95 2.83 24.45
CA GLU A 213 -2.27 3.18 25.82
C GLU A 213 -3.14 4.44 25.88
N PHE A 214 -4.25 4.35 26.61
CA PHE A 214 -5.11 5.50 26.92
C PHE A 214 -4.67 6.12 28.25
N ARG A 215 -4.55 7.45 28.28
CA ARG A 215 -4.06 8.23 29.43
C ARG A 215 -4.98 9.41 29.70
N ASP A 216 -4.79 10.04 30.85
CA ASP A 216 -5.51 11.27 31.19
C ASP A 216 -5.06 12.40 30.25
N LEU A 217 -6.01 13.21 29.75
CA LEU A 217 -5.68 14.38 28.94
C LEU A 217 -4.70 15.31 29.67
N GLY A 218 -3.77 15.88 28.92
CA GLY A 218 -2.72 16.72 29.47
C GLY A 218 -1.59 15.94 30.14
N SER A 219 -1.54 14.61 30.02
CA SER A 219 -0.39 13.80 30.44
C SER A 219 0.89 14.14 29.66
N GLY A 220 0.76 14.80 28.49
CA GLY A 220 1.86 15.16 27.62
C GLY A 220 2.47 13.97 26.89
N GLY A 221 3.63 14.19 26.27
CA GLY A 221 4.26 13.27 25.33
C GLY A 221 5.10 12.14 25.92
N ASP A 222 5.03 11.88 27.23
CA ASP A 222 5.72 10.74 27.85
C ASP A 222 7.23 10.67 27.54
N GLY A 223 7.90 11.80 27.76
CA GLY A 223 9.33 11.94 27.47
C GLY A 223 9.66 12.31 26.02
N ILE A 224 8.71 12.21 25.08
CA ILE A 224 8.88 12.72 23.71
C ILE A 224 8.88 14.26 23.73
N LEU A 225 9.98 14.84 23.23
CA LEU A 225 10.17 16.30 23.23
C LEU A 225 9.60 16.99 21.99
N ARG A 226 9.75 16.33 20.82
CA ARG A 226 9.26 16.84 19.54
C ARG A 226 7.74 16.77 19.51
N ARG A 227 7.09 17.89 19.18
CA ARG A 227 5.64 17.94 19.06
C ARG A 227 5.18 18.87 17.96
N ALA A 228 4.18 18.46 17.20
CA ALA A 228 3.40 19.30 16.31
C ALA A 228 2.20 19.86 17.08
N PRO A 229 1.93 21.19 17.06
CA PRO A 229 0.71 21.73 17.62
C PRO A 229 -0.53 21.17 16.92
N LEU A 230 -1.45 20.56 17.69
CA LEU A 230 -2.73 20.11 17.15
C LEU A 230 -3.73 21.26 17.14
N LYS A 231 -4.35 21.50 15.99
CA LYS A 231 -5.44 22.45 15.85
C LYS A 231 -6.76 21.74 16.09
N LEU A 232 -7.34 22.01 17.27
CA LEU A 232 -8.67 21.55 17.64
C LEU A 232 -9.71 22.39 16.91
N ARG A 233 -10.54 21.76 16.09
CA ARG A 233 -11.57 22.42 15.29
C ARG A 233 -12.90 21.71 15.49
N PRO A 234 -13.94 22.38 16.01
CA PRO A 234 -13.90 23.63 16.76
C PRO A 234 -13.36 23.37 18.18
N GLY A 235 -12.47 24.25 18.68
CA GLY A 235 -11.86 24.06 20.00
C GLY A 235 -12.84 24.01 21.17
N ILE A 236 -14.02 24.64 21.06
CA ILE A 236 -15.05 24.60 22.12
C ILE A 236 -15.65 23.19 22.30
N GLY A 237 -15.75 22.39 21.23
CA GLY A 237 -16.27 21.03 21.31
C GLY A 237 -15.38 20.12 22.16
N PHE A 238 -14.05 20.30 22.06
CA PHE A 238 -13.09 19.56 22.88
C PHE A 238 -13.08 19.98 24.35
N ILE A 239 -13.55 21.19 24.67
CA ILE A 239 -13.73 21.65 26.05
C ILE A 239 -15.03 21.10 26.63
N GLN A 240 -16.10 21.05 25.83
CA GLN A 240 -17.40 20.56 26.26
C GLN A 240 -17.46 19.04 26.36
N GLY A 241 -16.69 18.34 25.52
CA GLY A 241 -16.75 16.89 25.37
C GLY A 241 -17.72 16.46 24.26
N PRO A 242 -17.63 15.19 23.83
CA PRO A 242 -18.55 14.60 22.87
C PRO A 242 -19.98 14.65 23.40
N GLN A 243 -20.95 14.96 22.54
CA GLN A 243 -22.35 15.05 22.93
C GLN A 243 -23.27 14.48 21.86
N TYR A 244 -24.43 13.99 22.27
CA TYR A 244 -25.49 13.55 21.36
C TYR A 244 -26.74 14.43 21.51
N VAL A 245 -27.55 14.49 20.45
CA VAL A 245 -28.85 15.14 20.49
C VAL A 245 -29.87 14.14 21.00
N PHE A 246 -30.40 14.35 22.20
CA PHE A 246 -31.46 13.51 22.74
C PHE A 246 -32.79 13.77 22.01
N ASN A 247 -33.63 12.75 21.95
CA ASN A 247 -35.01 12.92 21.52
C ASN A 247 -35.87 13.32 22.74
N LEU A 248 -36.85 14.19 22.54
CA LEU A 248 -37.86 14.48 23.57
C LEU A 248 -39.19 13.89 23.09
N ASP A 249 -39.60 12.76 23.66
CA ASP A 249 -40.98 12.31 23.47
C ASP A 249 -41.92 13.21 24.30
N PHE A 250 -43.07 13.55 23.72
CA PHE A 250 -44.17 14.21 24.42
C PHE A 250 -44.65 13.39 25.64
N ASN A 251 -44.48 12.06 25.61
CA ASN A 251 -44.78 11.19 26.76
C ASN A 251 -43.82 11.40 27.94
N ASP A 252 -42.54 11.68 27.68
CA ASP A 252 -41.53 11.94 28.73
C ASP A 252 -41.82 13.25 29.47
N ILE A 253 -42.34 14.24 28.75
CA ILE A 253 -42.67 15.56 29.30
C ILE A 253 -43.95 15.53 30.16
N LEU A 254 -44.93 14.69 29.80
CA LEU A 254 -46.24 14.65 30.46
C LEU A 254 -46.39 13.51 31.48
N GLY A 255 -45.50 12.52 31.46
CA GLY A 255 -45.57 11.30 32.29
C GLY A 255 -45.09 11.43 33.74
N GLY A 256 -44.46 12.54 34.11
CA GLY A 256 -44.01 12.81 35.49
C GLY A 256 -42.88 11.89 36.00
N GLY A 257 -42.23 11.13 35.11
CA GLY A 257 -41.03 10.31 35.38
C GLY A 257 -39.72 11.05 35.05
N ASN A 258 -38.57 10.41 35.30
CA ASN A 258 -37.28 10.90 34.84
C ASN A 258 -37.25 10.94 33.31
N ILE A 259 -36.75 12.03 32.73
CA ILE A 259 -36.58 12.18 31.28
C ILE A 259 -35.44 11.24 30.85
N ALA A 260 -35.77 10.23 30.04
CA ALA A 260 -34.83 9.21 29.57
C ALA A 260 -34.07 9.69 28.33
N VAL A 261 -33.21 10.70 28.50
CA VAL A 261 -32.49 11.32 27.37
C VAL A 261 -31.52 10.37 26.66
N HIS A 262 -31.12 9.28 27.30
CA HIS A 262 -30.26 8.24 26.73
C HIS A 262 -31.00 7.36 25.71
N ASP A 263 -32.33 7.31 25.77
CA ASP A 263 -33.15 6.47 24.90
C ASP A 263 -33.34 7.13 23.53
N ASN A 264 -33.10 6.33 22.49
CA ASN A 264 -33.33 6.62 21.08
C ASN A 264 -32.89 8.03 20.65
N PRO A 265 -31.60 8.37 20.83
CA PRO A 265 -31.09 9.70 20.53
C PRO A 265 -31.21 10.03 19.04
N ALA A 266 -31.39 11.31 18.73
CA ALA A 266 -31.56 11.83 17.38
C ALA A 266 -30.23 11.97 16.61
N SER A 267 -29.09 11.88 17.30
CA SER A 267 -27.75 11.84 16.70
C SER A 267 -26.84 10.89 17.48
N PRO A 268 -25.75 10.40 16.89
CA PRO A 268 -24.68 9.79 17.67
C PRO A 268 -23.93 10.85 18.50
N SER A 269 -23.05 10.40 19.40
CA SER A 269 -22.16 11.27 20.16
C SER A 269 -21.02 11.78 19.27
N VAL A 270 -20.91 13.10 19.14
CA VAL A 270 -19.93 13.78 18.28
C VAL A 270 -19.29 14.96 19.01
N VAL A 271 -18.07 15.33 18.60
CA VAL A 271 -17.46 16.60 19.02
C VAL A 271 -17.97 17.70 18.09
N ILE A 272 -18.62 18.73 18.63
CA ILE A 272 -19.25 19.80 17.83
C ILE A 272 -19.13 21.18 18.50
N ASP A 273 -19.34 22.26 17.74
CA ASP A 273 -19.61 23.59 18.32
C ASP A 273 -21.10 23.83 18.59
N THR A 274 -21.42 25.03 19.10
CA THR A 274 -22.78 25.48 19.39
C THR A 274 -23.68 25.63 18.15
N ASN A 275 -23.13 25.58 16.94
CA ASN A 275 -23.87 25.62 15.68
C ASN A 275 -24.03 24.22 15.06
N GLY A 276 -23.49 23.17 15.70
CA GLY A 276 -23.52 21.81 15.19
C GLY A 276 -22.46 21.49 14.13
N ASN A 277 -21.42 22.33 14.00
CA ASN A 277 -20.30 22.02 13.10
C ASN A 277 -19.46 20.90 13.70
N GLY A 278 -19.13 19.88 12.89
CA GLY A 278 -18.35 18.71 13.29
C GLY A 278 -16.95 19.05 13.82
N GLY A 279 -16.36 18.07 14.50
CA GLY A 279 -15.05 18.16 15.13
C GLY A 279 -13.97 17.39 14.37
N GLY A 280 -12.72 17.83 14.51
CA GLY A 280 -11.54 17.16 13.96
C GLY A 280 -10.24 17.72 14.52
N LEU A 281 -9.18 16.91 14.39
CA LEU A 281 -7.81 17.25 14.75
C LEU A 281 -7.04 17.62 13.48
N PHE A 282 -6.36 18.75 13.46
CA PHE A 282 -5.62 19.20 12.28
C PHE A 282 -4.17 19.52 12.61
N ILE A 283 -3.30 19.37 11.61
CA ILE A 283 -1.87 19.67 11.69
C ILE A 283 -1.50 20.56 10.50
N ASP A 284 -0.62 21.53 10.77
CA ASP A 284 -0.02 22.35 9.71
C ASP A 284 1.15 21.62 9.08
N VAL A 285 1.15 21.60 7.76
CA VAL A 285 2.22 21.03 6.95
C VAL A 285 2.64 21.98 5.84
N ASP A 286 3.89 21.83 5.43
CA ASP A 286 4.40 22.40 4.20
C ASP A 286 4.70 21.29 3.20
N PHE A 287 4.41 21.57 1.94
CA PHE A 287 4.68 20.69 0.82
C PHE A 287 5.64 21.38 -0.14
N ALA A 288 6.54 20.61 -0.74
CA ALA A 288 7.34 21.07 -1.88
C ALA A 288 7.41 19.99 -2.96
N ASN A 289 7.32 20.42 -4.21
CA ASN A 289 7.49 19.58 -5.41
C ASN A 289 8.15 20.40 -6.52
N GLY A 290 9.38 20.05 -6.90
CA GLY A 290 10.16 20.81 -7.87
C GLY A 290 10.34 22.27 -7.46
N SER A 291 9.71 23.19 -8.20
CA SER A 291 9.71 24.63 -7.89
C SER A 291 8.47 25.12 -7.15
N GLU A 292 7.45 24.27 -7.01
CA GLU A 292 6.20 24.60 -6.34
C GLU A 292 6.31 24.30 -4.85
N SER A 293 5.75 25.17 -4.01
CA SER A 293 5.62 24.93 -2.58
C SER A 293 4.31 25.49 -2.05
N LEU A 294 3.75 24.80 -1.05
CA LEU A 294 2.57 25.22 -0.32
C LEU A 294 2.91 25.20 1.16
N GLU A 295 2.83 26.36 1.80
CA GLU A 295 3.10 26.50 3.24
C GLU A 295 1.78 26.58 4.03
N ASP A 296 1.85 26.24 5.32
CA ASP A 296 0.75 26.36 6.31
C ASP A 296 -0.55 25.66 5.88
N ARG A 297 -0.46 24.47 5.27
CA ARG A 297 -1.62 23.67 4.88
C ARG A 297 -2.18 22.90 6.07
N GLU A 298 -3.45 23.10 6.35
CA GLU A 298 -4.14 22.44 7.47
C GLU A 298 -4.70 21.09 6.98
N LEU A 299 -4.04 19.98 7.33
CA LEU A 299 -4.50 18.62 7.03
C LEU A 299 -5.24 18.00 8.22
N LEU A 300 -6.27 17.19 7.94
CA LEU A 300 -6.93 16.38 8.95
C LEU A 300 -5.96 15.28 9.42
N PHE A 301 -5.69 15.21 10.72
CA PHE A 301 -4.92 14.12 11.31
C PHE A 301 -5.82 12.92 11.55
N ASP A 302 -5.54 11.83 10.85
CA ASP A 302 -6.43 10.68 10.75
C ASP A 302 -5.63 9.38 10.97
N THR A 303 -5.81 8.78 12.15
CA THR A 303 -5.20 7.50 12.48
C THR A 303 -5.82 6.29 11.77
N GLY A 304 -7.00 6.46 11.15
CA GLY A 304 -7.63 5.46 10.30
C GLY A 304 -7.11 5.48 8.86
N ALA A 305 -6.46 6.56 8.44
CA ALA A 305 -5.84 6.68 7.12
C ALA A 305 -4.46 6.03 7.07
N ASP A 306 -4.30 5.05 6.17
CA ASP A 306 -3.04 4.36 5.90
C ASP A 306 -2.01 5.31 5.24
N LEU A 307 -2.46 6.05 4.22
CA LEU A 307 -1.66 6.95 3.38
C LEU A 307 -2.16 8.40 3.48
N THR A 308 -1.26 9.37 3.30
CA THR A 308 -1.65 10.78 3.16
C THR A 308 -2.41 11.00 1.86
N VAL A 309 -3.52 11.72 1.96
CA VAL A 309 -4.39 12.08 0.85
C VAL A 309 -4.34 13.59 0.68
N VAL A 310 -4.24 14.09 -0.55
CA VAL A 310 -4.41 15.51 -0.86
C VAL A 310 -5.59 15.70 -1.80
N SER A 311 -6.27 16.84 -1.69
CA SER A 311 -7.34 17.18 -2.65
C SER A 311 -6.78 17.34 -4.07
N GLN A 312 -7.65 17.20 -5.08
CA GLN A 312 -7.25 17.40 -6.47
C GLN A 312 -6.68 18.79 -6.73
N ILE A 313 -7.25 19.81 -6.07
CA ILE A 313 -6.76 21.19 -6.21
C ILE A 313 -5.43 21.42 -5.49
N THR A 314 -5.18 20.72 -4.38
CA THR A 314 -3.87 20.73 -3.70
C THR A 314 -2.81 20.09 -4.59
N ALA A 315 -3.10 18.92 -5.16
CA ALA A 315 -2.21 18.23 -6.09
C ALA A 315 -1.86 19.09 -7.32
N ALA A 316 -2.87 19.70 -7.96
CA ALA A 316 -2.68 20.58 -9.11
C ALA A 316 -1.79 21.79 -8.79
N ARG A 317 -1.88 22.34 -7.57
CA ARG A 317 -1.01 23.44 -7.11
C ARG A 317 0.42 23.01 -6.82
N LEU A 318 0.64 21.73 -6.55
CA LEU A 318 1.96 21.12 -6.41
C LEU A 318 2.53 20.64 -7.75
N GLY A 319 1.81 20.89 -8.87
CA GLY A 319 2.27 20.52 -10.20
C GLY A 319 1.91 19.11 -10.64
N PHE A 320 1.05 18.40 -9.90
CA PHE A 320 0.48 17.12 -10.32
C PHE A 320 -0.91 17.33 -10.92
N ASP A 321 -1.12 17.00 -12.19
CA ASP A 321 -2.45 16.97 -12.79
C ASP A 321 -3.03 15.55 -12.70
N PRO A 322 -3.94 15.26 -11.74
CA PRO A 322 -4.47 13.90 -11.53
C PRO A 322 -5.33 13.38 -12.69
N ILE A 323 -5.61 14.20 -13.71
CA ILE A 323 -6.36 13.82 -14.91
C ILE A 323 -5.43 13.61 -16.11
N LEU A 324 -4.38 14.42 -16.23
CA LEU A 324 -3.50 14.44 -17.42
C LEU A 324 -2.17 13.70 -17.21
N ASP A 325 -1.65 13.70 -15.99
CA ASP A 325 -0.37 13.06 -15.68
C ASP A 325 -0.57 11.57 -15.44
N THR A 326 0.43 10.79 -15.84
CA THR A 326 0.49 9.37 -15.48
C THR A 326 0.86 9.27 -13.99
N PRO A 327 0.03 8.65 -13.15
CA PRO A 327 0.35 8.50 -11.74
C PRO A 327 1.55 7.57 -11.54
N ASP A 328 2.35 7.83 -10.50
CA ASP A 328 3.49 6.97 -10.14
C ASP A 328 3.00 5.62 -9.62
N PHE A 329 1.83 5.61 -8.99
CA PHE A 329 1.13 4.42 -8.53
C PHE A 329 -0.37 4.69 -8.47
N VAL A 330 -1.16 3.62 -8.44
CA VAL A 330 -2.61 3.68 -8.33
C VAL A 330 -3.01 2.91 -7.09
N LEU A 331 -3.98 3.46 -6.36
CA LEU A 331 -4.53 2.84 -5.17
C LEU A 331 -5.97 2.40 -5.38
N GLU A 332 -6.33 1.42 -4.58
CA GLU A 332 -7.69 1.01 -4.30
C GLU A 332 -7.99 1.46 -2.87
N VAL A 333 -9.08 2.21 -2.70
CA VAL A 333 -9.53 2.68 -1.40
C VAL A 333 -10.81 1.95 -1.06
N GLU A 334 -10.77 1.14 -0.01
CA GLU A 334 -11.94 0.59 0.63
C GLU A 334 -12.41 1.59 1.69
N GLY A 335 -13.68 2.01 1.59
CA GLY A 335 -14.29 2.96 2.51
C GLY A 335 -15.74 2.59 2.82
N SER A 336 -16.41 3.42 3.62
CA SER A 336 -17.78 3.14 4.10
C SER A 336 -18.86 2.95 3.01
N GLY A 337 -18.58 3.31 1.76
CA GLY A 337 -19.47 3.11 0.62
C GLY A 337 -19.04 2.01 -0.36
N GLY A 338 -18.07 1.17 -0.01
CA GLY A 338 -17.50 0.12 -0.86
C GLY A 338 -16.08 0.44 -1.34
N ILE A 339 -15.69 -0.14 -2.48
CA ILE A 339 -14.35 -0.05 -3.05
C ILE A 339 -14.33 0.95 -4.20
N SER A 340 -13.41 1.92 -4.15
CA SER A 340 -13.07 2.79 -5.27
C SER A 340 -11.70 2.43 -5.81
N THR A 341 -11.65 2.04 -7.07
CA THR A 341 -10.41 1.69 -7.79
C THR A 341 -9.88 2.90 -8.55
N GLY A 342 -8.58 2.98 -8.81
CA GLY A 342 -8.04 3.96 -9.75
C GLY A 342 -7.68 5.30 -9.12
N ILE A 343 -7.49 5.37 -7.79
CA ILE A 343 -7.09 6.62 -7.13
C ILE A 343 -5.63 6.90 -7.52
N PRO A 344 -5.34 8.03 -8.20
CA PRO A 344 -3.99 8.34 -8.64
C PRO A 344 -3.12 8.73 -7.45
N GLY A 345 -1.90 8.20 -7.42
CA GLY A 345 -0.88 8.50 -6.43
C GLY A 345 0.41 8.99 -7.07
N PHE A 346 1.11 9.86 -6.35
CA PHE A 346 2.34 10.51 -6.79
C PHE A 346 3.36 10.55 -5.66
N TYR A 347 4.64 10.66 -6.00
CA TYR A 347 5.69 10.95 -5.03
C TYR A 347 5.94 12.45 -4.92
N LEU A 348 5.68 12.99 -3.73
CA LEU A 348 5.99 14.38 -3.38
C LEU A 348 7.46 14.50 -2.96
N ASP A 349 8.18 15.49 -3.49
CA ASP A 349 9.60 15.68 -3.15
C ASP A 349 9.83 15.87 -1.64
N GLU A 350 9.00 16.70 -0.97
CA GLU A 350 9.13 16.97 0.46
C GLU A 350 7.78 17.26 1.16
N LEU A 351 7.60 16.69 2.35
CA LEU A 351 6.55 17.04 3.30
C LEU A 351 7.19 17.40 4.64
N ASN A 352 6.94 18.60 5.13
CA ASN A 352 7.36 19.08 6.44
C ASN A 352 6.16 19.20 7.39
N ILE A 353 6.28 18.64 8.59
CA ILE A 353 5.33 18.91 9.69
C ILE A 353 5.97 19.92 10.63
N ASP A 354 5.24 20.98 10.92
CA ASP A 354 5.72 22.03 11.82
C ASP A 354 5.79 21.55 13.27
N THR A 355 7.02 21.28 13.72
CA THR A 355 7.28 20.78 15.06
C THR A 355 8.11 21.72 15.93
N ILE A 356 7.77 21.76 17.22
CA ILE A 356 8.62 22.31 18.29
C ILE A 356 9.48 21.18 18.83
N GLY A 357 10.78 21.43 19.06
CA GLY A 357 11.68 20.43 19.66
C GLY A 357 12.44 19.55 18.66
N GLY A 358 12.47 19.94 17.39
CA GLY A 358 13.17 19.28 16.29
C GLY A 358 12.50 19.64 14.96
N SER A 359 13.12 19.32 13.82
CA SER A 359 12.42 19.30 12.53
C SER A 359 11.80 17.93 12.29
N PHE A 360 10.75 17.88 11.47
CA PHE A 360 10.15 16.65 11.00
C PHE A 360 9.83 16.79 9.51
N THR A 361 10.84 16.50 8.70
CA THR A 361 10.81 16.68 7.25
C THR A 361 11.09 15.33 6.62
N MET A 362 10.25 14.96 5.66
CA MET A 362 10.32 13.71 4.92
C MET A 362 10.48 14.01 3.45
N GLN A 363 11.15 13.13 2.73
CA GLN A 363 11.38 13.26 1.30
C GLN A 363 10.81 12.06 0.57
N ASN A 364 10.50 12.23 -0.73
CA ASN A 364 9.94 11.18 -1.56
C ASN A 364 8.69 10.54 -0.93
N VAL A 365 7.72 11.40 -0.60
CA VAL A 365 6.55 11.04 0.19
C VAL A 365 5.43 10.59 -0.75
N PRO A 366 4.96 9.33 -0.69
CA PRO A 366 3.83 8.90 -1.48
C PRO A 366 2.55 9.60 -0.99
N ILE A 367 1.80 10.16 -1.92
CA ILE A 367 0.51 10.81 -1.65
C ILE A 367 -0.55 10.28 -2.61
N ALA A 368 -1.78 10.11 -2.11
CA ALA A 368 -2.95 9.86 -2.96
C ALA A 368 -3.69 11.16 -3.27
N VAL A 369 -4.34 11.23 -4.42
CA VAL A 369 -5.13 12.41 -4.82
C VAL A 369 -6.62 12.06 -4.84
N LEU A 370 -7.36 12.57 -3.84
CA LEU A 370 -8.80 12.35 -3.69
C LEU A 370 -9.45 13.53 -2.96
N ASP A 371 -10.59 13.99 -3.47
CA ASP A 371 -11.39 15.01 -2.80
C ASP A 371 -12.19 14.38 -1.66
N VAL A 372 -11.89 14.80 -0.43
CA VAL A 372 -12.60 14.35 0.79
C VAL A 372 -13.39 15.50 1.40
N THR A 373 -14.61 15.21 1.84
CA THR A 373 -15.48 16.20 2.48
C THR A 373 -14.92 16.64 3.83
N ASN A 374 -15.00 17.94 4.13
CA ASN A 374 -14.56 18.49 5.40
C ASN A 374 -15.54 18.14 6.54
N PRO A 375 -15.10 17.38 7.57
CA PRO A 375 -15.98 16.98 8.67
C PRO A 375 -16.47 18.17 9.51
N ASN A 376 -15.72 19.27 9.55
CA ASN A 376 -16.06 20.46 10.33
C ASN A 376 -16.86 21.50 9.55
N ASN A 377 -16.92 21.36 8.22
CA ASN A 377 -17.65 22.27 7.35
C ASN A 377 -18.24 21.51 6.16
N PRO A 378 -19.27 20.67 6.39
CA PRO A 378 -19.85 19.83 5.37
C PRO A 378 -20.31 20.66 4.16
N GLY A 379 -19.93 20.22 2.96
CA GLY A 379 -20.14 20.94 1.70
C GLY A 379 -18.88 21.58 1.11
N ASN A 380 -17.75 21.52 1.83
CA ASN A 380 -16.42 21.90 1.34
C ASN A 380 -15.47 20.70 1.37
N ILE A 381 -14.37 20.78 0.63
CA ILE A 381 -13.31 19.77 0.56
C ILE A 381 -12.15 20.21 1.48
N ILE A 382 -11.52 19.27 2.19
CA ILE A 382 -10.29 19.54 2.98
C ILE A 382 -9.08 19.61 2.06
N ASP A 383 -8.04 20.36 2.46
CA ASP A 383 -6.77 20.40 1.70
C ASP A 383 -6.14 19.00 1.60
N GLY A 384 -6.36 18.14 2.61
CA GLY A 384 -6.01 16.73 2.62
C GLY A 384 -6.10 16.07 4.01
N ILE A 385 -5.65 14.82 4.09
CA ILE A 385 -5.58 13.95 5.26
C ILE A 385 -4.13 13.54 5.49
N LEU A 386 -3.67 13.58 6.73
CA LEU A 386 -2.36 13.11 7.17
C LEU A 386 -2.48 11.67 7.69
N GLY A 387 -1.98 10.70 6.92
CA GLY A 387 -2.06 9.27 7.23
C GLY A 387 -0.86 8.72 8.01
N MET A 388 -0.99 7.49 8.49
CA MET A 388 -0.04 6.85 9.41
C MET A 388 1.30 6.46 8.79
N HIS A 389 1.40 6.33 7.46
CA HIS A 389 2.66 5.98 6.78
C HIS A 389 3.84 6.92 7.10
N LEU A 390 3.57 8.20 7.36
CA LEU A 390 4.58 9.20 7.75
C LEU A 390 5.25 8.92 9.10
N PHE A 391 4.59 8.16 9.96
CA PHE A 391 5.01 7.91 11.33
C PHE A 391 5.51 6.49 11.55
N THR A 392 5.69 5.73 10.46
CA THR A 392 6.18 4.35 10.51
C THR A 392 7.50 4.25 11.29
N GLY A 393 7.56 3.32 12.24
CA GLY A 393 8.72 3.13 13.10
C GLY A 393 8.94 4.24 14.14
N ARG A 394 7.88 4.96 14.54
CA ARG A 394 7.92 6.00 15.59
C ARG A 394 6.74 5.88 16.55
N ASP A 395 6.96 6.18 17.81
CA ASP A 395 5.90 6.31 18.80
C ASP A 395 5.23 7.67 18.68
N LEU A 396 3.91 7.68 18.85
CA LEU A 396 3.08 8.88 18.82
C LEU A 396 2.34 9.05 20.14
N VAL A 397 2.13 10.30 20.56
CA VAL A 397 1.13 10.62 21.59
C VAL A 397 0.22 11.71 21.07
N ILE A 398 -1.06 11.40 20.96
CA ILE A 398 -2.13 12.34 20.63
C ILE A 398 -2.65 12.88 21.96
N ASP A 399 -2.41 14.16 22.26
CA ASP A 399 -2.94 14.81 23.45
C ASP A 399 -3.77 16.03 23.02
N ALA A 400 -5.09 15.84 22.90
CA ALA A 400 -6.04 16.87 22.49
C ALA A 400 -6.42 17.84 23.63
N ASN A 401 -5.57 17.98 24.65
CA ASN A 401 -5.80 18.85 25.80
C ASN A 401 -6.00 20.32 25.39
N ALA A 402 -7.26 20.77 25.41
CA ALA A 402 -7.62 22.11 24.98
C ALA A 402 -7.01 23.20 25.88
N SER A 403 -6.38 24.20 25.27
CA SER A 403 -5.76 25.30 26.00
C SER A 403 -6.81 26.28 26.55
N VAL A 404 -7.16 26.16 27.83
CA VAL A 404 -8.11 27.04 28.54
C VAL A 404 -7.43 28.19 29.30
N GLY A 405 -6.30 28.69 28.78
CA GLY A 405 -5.59 29.84 29.36
C GLY A 405 -4.74 29.54 30.61
N GLN A 406 -4.45 28.26 30.88
CA GLN A 406 -3.51 27.84 31.92
C GLN A 406 -2.11 27.60 31.35
N ALA A 407 -1.08 27.75 32.20
CA ALA A 407 0.29 27.41 31.84
C ALA A 407 0.42 25.88 31.69
N GLY A 408 0.67 25.41 30.47
CA GLY A 408 0.81 23.98 30.12
C GLY A 408 1.11 23.80 28.63
N ALA A 409 1.45 22.57 28.21
CA ALA A 409 1.53 22.27 26.78
C ALA A 409 0.10 22.30 26.21
N GLY A 410 -0.11 23.08 25.15
CA GLY A 410 -1.37 23.06 24.42
C GLY A 410 -1.57 21.73 23.67
N PRO A 411 -2.69 21.58 22.95
CA PRO A 411 -2.99 20.37 22.20
C PRO A 411 -1.84 20.04 21.25
N SER A 412 -1.36 18.80 21.28
CA SER A 412 -0.11 18.42 20.64
C SER A 412 -0.11 16.96 20.18
N LEU A 413 0.46 16.73 19.00
CA LEU A 413 0.92 15.42 18.55
C LEU A 413 2.40 15.31 18.87
N TYR A 414 2.77 14.43 19.77
CA TYR A 414 4.16 14.14 20.07
C TYR A 414 4.67 13.04 19.16
N ILE A 415 5.88 13.21 18.61
CA ILE A 415 6.46 12.31 17.61
C ILE A 415 7.86 11.90 18.05
N SER A 416 8.08 10.63 18.35
CA SER A 416 9.38 10.14 18.83
C SER A 416 10.46 10.19 17.73
N ASP A 417 11.72 9.99 18.14
CA ASP A 417 12.76 9.53 17.22
C ASP A 417 12.44 8.11 16.72
N PRO A 418 13.04 7.62 15.62
CA PRO A 418 12.80 6.26 15.16
C PRO A 418 13.08 5.26 16.28
N VAL A 419 12.17 4.30 16.46
CA VAL A 419 12.27 3.21 17.44
C VAL A 419 12.71 1.90 16.80
N THR A 420 12.75 1.84 15.47
CA THR A 420 13.24 0.72 14.69
C THR A 420 14.72 0.88 14.34
N GLU A 421 15.39 -0.25 14.11
CA GLU A 421 16.81 -0.30 13.76
C GLU A 421 16.98 -0.78 12.32
N THR A 422 17.77 -0.06 11.52
CA THR A 422 18.11 -0.47 10.15
C THR A 422 19.23 -1.51 10.18
N HIS A 423 19.01 -2.64 9.51
CA HIS A 423 19.98 -3.73 9.35
C HIS A 423 20.16 -4.04 7.86
N ASP A 424 21.35 -3.78 7.36
CA ASP A 424 21.69 -4.03 5.95
C ASP A 424 22.31 -5.41 5.80
N TRP A 425 21.96 -6.11 4.74
CA TRP A 425 22.62 -7.34 4.35
C TRP A 425 24.10 -7.07 4.04
N ALA A 426 24.99 -7.83 4.67
CA ALA A 426 26.43 -7.64 4.61
C ALA A 426 27.18 -8.91 4.16
N SER A 427 26.48 -10.03 3.98
CA SER A 427 27.12 -11.28 3.55
C SER A 427 27.56 -11.19 2.08
N PRO A 428 28.85 -11.40 1.75
CA PRO A 428 29.32 -11.45 0.36
C PRO A 428 29.15 -12.84 -0.27
N ALA A 429 28.61 -13.81 0.46
CA ALA A 429 28.44 -15.17 -0.04
C ALA A 429 27.35 -15.21 -1.11
N ALA A 430 27.49 -16.09 -2.10
CA ALA A 430 26.45 -16.33 -3.11
C ALA A 430 25.13 -16.81 -2.48
N SER A 431 25.20 -17.49 -1.34
CA SER A 431 24.04 -17.81 -0.52
C SER A 431 24.44 -17.77 0.95
N ALA A 432 23.61 -17.17 1.79
CA ALA A 432 23.77 -17.21 3.24
C ALA A 432 22.42 -17.34 3.95
N ASN A 433 22.44 -17.92 5.14
CA ASN A 433 21.22 -18.08 5.93
C ASN A 433 20.85 -16.72 6.57
N TRP A 434 19.56 -16.37 6.46
CA TRP A 434 18.90 -15.19 7.00
C TRP A 434 19.19 -14.95 8.49
N ALA A 435 19.21 -16.02 9.30
CA ALA A 435 19.41 -15.95 10.74
C ALA A 435 20.90 -15.96 11.15
N THR A 436 21.84 -15.92 10.20
CA THR A 436 23.27 -15.89 10.54
C THR A 436 23.65 -14.50 11.03
N THR A 437 24.20 -14.41 12.24
CA THR A 437 24.49 -13.12 12.87
C THR A 437 25.46 -12.24 12.10
N THR A 438 26.38 -12.85 11.35
CA THR A 438 27.37 -12.14 10.54
C THR A 438 26.89 -11.82 9.11
N SER A 439 25.64 -12.14 8.76
CA SER A 439 25.06 -11.78 7.47
C SER A 439 24.58 -10.33 7.42
N TRP A 440 24.57 -9.62 8.55
CA TRP A 440 24.01 -8.28 8.71
C TRP A 440 25.07 -7.26 9.15
N SER A 441 24.89 -6.00 8.77
CA SER A 441 25.82 -4.89 9.03
C SER A 441 26.07 -4.66 10.53
N ALA A 442 25.01 -4.74 11.33
CA ALA A 442 25.08 -4.91 12.78
C ALA A 442 24.83 -6.37 13.13
N ALA A 443 25.80 -7.01 13.79
CA ALA A 443 25.73 -8.43 14.09
C ALA A 443 24.58 -8.77 15.03
N GLY A 444 23.64 -9.60 14.57
CA GLY A 444 22.44 -9.97 15.32
C GLY A 444 21.55 -10.91 14.52
N THR A 445 20.46 -11.38 15.11
CA THR A 445 19.43 -12.14 14.40
C THR A 445 18.21 -11.27 14.13
N PRO A 446 17.56 -11.39 12.96
CA PRO A 446 16.33 -10.66 12.64
C PRO A 446 15.28 -10.71 13.75
N SER A 447 14.72 -9.55 14.06
CA SER A 447 13.72 -9.36 15.12
C SER A 447 12.67 -8.34 14.67
N ILE A 448 11.52 -8.31 15.34
CA ILE A 448 10.38 -7.47 14.96
C ILE A 448 10.69 -5.97 14.88
N MET A 449 11.77 -5.48 15.49
CA MET A 449 12.17 -4.07 15.43
C MET A 449 13.13 -3.75 14.27
N TRP A 450 13.48 -4.73 13.44
CA TRP A 450 14.42 -4.56 12.35
C TRP A 450 13.74 -4.06 11.08
N GLN A 451 14.27 -2.98 10.52
CA GLN A 451 14.12 -2.65 9.10
C GLN A 451 15.23 -3.37 8.34
N ALA A 452 14.88 -4.46 7.66
CA ALA A 452 15.83 -5.32 6.96
C ALA A 452 16.01 -4.86 5.52
N ASN A 453 17.19 -4.30 5.21
CA ASN A 453 17.57 -3.91 3.86
C ASN A 453 18.42 -5.01 3.24
N VAL A 454 17.85 -5.75 2.30
CA VAL A 454 18.46 -6.91 1.67
C VAL A 454 18.91 -6.53 0.27
N THR A 455 20.05 -5.84 0.21
CA THR A 455 20.65 -5.37 -1.03
C THR A 455 21.76 -6.30 -1.50
N ASN A 456 21.89 -6.53 -2.81
CA ASN A 456 23.05 -7.24 -3.35
C ASN A 456 24.35 -6.48 -3.04
N VAL A 457 25.27 -7.12 -2.31
CA VAL A 457 26.56 -6.54 -1.91
C VAL A 457 27.75 -7.18 -2.62
N SER A 458 27.50 -8.03 -3.63
CA SER A 458 28.52 -8.76 -4.35
C SER A 458 28.54 -8.41 -5.85
N GLY A 459 29.50 -8.98 -6.58
CA GLY A 459 29.58 -8.86 -8.04
C GLY A 459 28.78 -9.93 -8.80
N SER A 460 27.97 -10.73 -8.10
CA SER A 460 27.18 -11.86 -8.60
C SER A 460 25.80 -11.86 -7.95
N SER A 461 24.81 -12.56 -8.52
CA SER A 461 23.52 -12.75 -7.84
C SER A 461 23.71 -13.45 -6.49
N GLN A 462 22.91 -13.07 -5.48
CA GLN A 462 23.00 -13.57 -4.11
C GLN A 462 21.65 -14.04 -3.58
N ILE A 463 21.71 -14.93 -2.58
CA ILE A 463 20.54 -15.49 -1.90
C ILE A 463 20.65 -15.27 -0.38
N ALA A 464 19.62 -14.68 0.21
CA ALA A 464 19.33 -14.72 1.64
C ALA A 464 18.26 -15.80 1.92
N SER A 465 18.65 -16.91 2.54
CA SER A 465 17.75 -18.06 2.76
C SER A 465 17.06 -17.99 4.12
N VAL A 466 15.73 -17.87 4.13
CA VAL A 466 14.88 -17.96 5.33
C VAL A 466 14.46 -19.42 5.54
N THR A 467 15.11 -20.09 6.48
CA THR A 467 14.95 -21.55 6.73
C THR A 467 14.04 -21.90 7.91
N SER A 468 13.58 -20.90 8.65
CA SER A 468 12.71 -21.01 9.82
C SER A 468 11.89 -19.73 9.95
N ASP A 469 10.82 -19.77 10.73
CA ASP A 469 10.00 -18.59 10.99
C ASP A 469 10.86 -17.41 11.47
N SER A 470 10.59 -16.24 10.91
CA SER A 470 11.27 -14.99 11.22
C SER A 470 10.28 -13.84 11.17
N THR A 471 10.44 -12.88 12.08
CA THR A 471 9.60 -11.68 12.14
C THR A 471 10.49 -10.44 12.12
N ILE A 472 10.14 -9.47 11.29
CA ILE A 472 10.84 -8.18 11.14
C ILE A 472 9.83 -7.03 11.03
N PHE A 473 10.29 -5.79 11.18
CA PHE A 473 9.44 -4.62 11.06
C PHE A 473 9.07 -4.38 9.60
N GLN A 474 10.07 -4.17 8.75
CA GLN A 474 9.93 -3.92 7.31
C GLN A 474 11.01 -4.66 6.54
N LEU A 475 10.73 -4.96 5.28
CA LEU A 475 11.66 -5.60 4.36
C LEU A 475 11.79 -4.79 3.07
N THR A 476 13.02 -4.48 2.68
CA THR A 476 13.33 -4.01 1.33
C THR A 476 14.31 -4.98 0.69
N VAL A 477 14.00 -5.47 -0.51
CA VAL A 477 14.90 -6.33 -1.29
C VAL A 477 15.28 -5.63 -2.58
N SER A 478 16.58 -5.47 -2.82
CA SER A 478 17.08 -4.75 -4.00
C SER A 478 18.37 -5.37 -4.56
N GLY A 479 18.57 -5.25 -5.86
CA GLY A 479 19.76 -5.74 -6.53
C GLY A 479 20.35 -4.68 -7.43
N ASN A 480 21.13 -5.12 -8.41
CA ASN A 480 21.46 -4.28 -9.56
C ASN A 480 21.02 -5.00 -10.83
N ALA A 481 20.90 -4.26 -11.93
CA ALA A 481 20.40 -4.78 -13.21
C ALA A 481 21.14 -6.03 -13.72
N SER A 482 22.38 -6.26 -13.27
CA SER A 482 23.20 -7.41 -13.69
C SER A 482 23.22 -8.55 -12.66
N ASN A 483 22.84 -8.29 -11.40
CA ASN A 483 22.99 -9.21 -10.29
C ASN A 483 21.81 -9.08 -9.32
N ALA A 484 20.99 -10.12 -9.27
CA ALA A 484 19.80 -10.14 -8.43
C ALA A 484 20.16 -10.34 -6.94
N MET A 485 19.35 -9.79 -6.04
CA MET A 485 19.31 -10.21 -4.65
C MET A 485 18.01 -10.95 -4.39
N SER A 486 18.09 -12.20 -3.96
CA SER A 486 16.91 -13.02 -3.70
C SER A 486 16.76 -13.32 -2.22
N VAL A 487 15.57 -13.04 -1.67
CA VAL A 487 15.12 -13.57 -0.38
C VAL A 487 14.35 -14.85 -0.64
N ASP A 488 14.96 -15.97 -0.30
CA ASP A 488 14.43 -17.31 -0.52
C ASP A 488 13.74 -17.82 0.74
N ILE A 489 12.42 -17.86 0.73
CA ILE A 489 11.63 -18.43 1.83
C ILE A 489 11.48 -19.93 1.57
N GLN A 490 12.02 -20.75 2.49
CA GLN A 490 12.03 -22.19 2.37
C GLN A 490 10.69 -22.83 2.79
N VAL A 491 10.42 -24.04 2.31
CA VAL A 491 9.24 -24.81 2.72
C VAL A 491 9.23 -25.00 4.24
N GLY A 492 8.10 -24.65 4.86
CA GLY A 492 7.91 -24.74 6.31
C GLY A 492 8.42 -23.52 7.09
N ALA A 493 8.91 -22.49 6.41
CA ALA A 493 9.27 -21.21 7.02
C ALA A 493 8.25 -20.12 6.67
N THR A 494 7.98 -19.26 7.63
CA THR A 494 7.17 -18.04 7.47
C THR A 494 8.05 -16.80 7.69
N LEU A 495 8.09 -15.90 6.71
CA LEU A 495 8.63 -14.56 6.92
C LEU A 495 7.48 -13.60 7.21
N THR A 496 7.41 -13.09 8.43
CA THR A 496 6.40 -12.12 8.85
C THR A 496 6.98 -10.71 8.85
N THR A 497 6.34 -9.76 8.16
CA THR A 497 6.65 -8.32 8.31
C THR A 497 5.53 -7.62 9.05
N PHE A 498 5.89 -6.67 9.92
CA PHE A 498 4.91 -5.84 10.62
C PHE A 498 4.31 -4.79 9.69
N GLY A 499 5.15 -4.13 8.90
CA GLY A 499 4.80 -3.14 7.89
C GLY A 499 5.12 -3.60 6.47
N GLU A 500 5.47 -2.63 5.63
CA GLU A 500 5.78 -2.82 4.20
C GLU A 500 6.83 -3.90 3.93
N THR A 501 6.55 -4.70 2.90
CA THR A 501 7.55 -5.46 2.15
C THR A 501 7.69 -4.86 0.76
N ARG A 502 8.88 -4.39 0.39
CA ARG A 502 9.19 -3.78 -0.91
C ARG A 502 10.19 -4.63 -1.69
N ILE A 503 9.89 -4.87 -2.96
CA ILE A 503 10.78 -5.56 -3.90
C ILE A 503 11.15 -4.56 -4.99
N GLU A 504 12.35 -4.01 -4.90
CA GLU A 504 12.87 -2.99 -5.81
C GLU A 504 13.61 -3.62 -7.01
N ALA A 505 14.08 -2.78 -7.92
CA ALA A 505 14.90 -3.16 -9.08
C ALA A 505 16.01 -4.16 -8.73
N GLY A 506 15.99 -5.33 -9.40
CA GLY A 506 16.94 -6.42 -9.18
C GLY A 506 16.77 -7.19 -7.86
N GLY A 507 15.81 -6.81 -7.02
CA GLY A 507 15.36 -7.58 -5.87
C GLY A 507 14.41 -8.70 -6.29
N GLN A 508 14.44 -9.79 -5.53
CA GLN A 508 13.54 -10.94 -5.72
C GLN A 508 13.08 -11.47 -4.35
N ILE A 509 11.79 -11.80 -4.23
CA ILE A 509 11.29 -12.68 -3.18
C ILE A 509 10.83 -13.97 -3.84
N ARG A 510 11.33 -15.11 -3.34
CA ARG A 510 11.02 -16.44 -3.89
C ARG A 510 10.46 -17.37 -2.83
N LEU A 511 9.25 -17.89 -3.10
CA LEU A 511 8.62 -18.92 -2.30
C LEU A 511 9.03 -20.31 -2.83
N ASN A 512 9.74 -21.11 -2.03
CA ASN A 512 10.39 -22.35 -2.49
C ASN A 512 9.48 -23.59 -2.49
N GLY A 513 8.17 -23.42 -2.67
CA GLY A 513 7.20 -24.51 -2.76
C GLY A 513 6.07 -24.40 -1.74
N SER A 514 5.06 -25.25 -1.91
CA SER A 514 3.91 -25.31 -1.00
C SER A 514 4.37 -25.41 0.47
N GLY A 515 3.86 -24.50 1.30
CA GLY A 515 4.26 -24.37 2.71
C GLY A 515 5.39 -23.36 2.99
N ALA A 516 6.02 -22.76 1.97
CA ALA A 516 6.77 -21.52 2.13
C ALA A 516 5.79 -20.35 2.23
N LYS A 517 5.98 -19.47 3.22
CA LYS A 517 5.01 -18.41 3.52
C LYS A 517 5.64 -17.04 3.70
N ILE A 518 5.03 -16.03 3.11
CA ILE A 518 5.24 -14.63 3.51
C ILE A 518 3.94 -14.09 4.08
N ASP A 519 4.04 -13.40 5.20
CA ASP A 519 2.90 -12.84 5.93
C ASP A 519 3.20 -11.38 6.23
N ALA A 520 2.72 -10.49 5.37
CA ALA A 520 3.06 -9.06 5.37
C ALA A 520 1.81 -8.20 5.62
N GLN A 521 1.99 -6.91 5.91
CA GLN A 521 0.87 -5.97 5.86
C GLN A 521 0.45 -5.71 4.42
N PHE A 522 1.42 -5.46 3.54
CA PHE A 522 1.25 -5.37 2.09
C PHE A 522 2.60 -5.64 1.41
N ILE A 523 2.56 -5.99 0.13
CA ILE A 523 3.75 -6.22 -0.70
C ILE A 523 3.70 -5.28 -1.89
N ASN A 524 4.72 -4.45 -2.06
CA ASN A 524 4.88 -3.55 -3.20
C ASN A 524 6.05 -4.03 -4.08
N ILE A 525 5.81 -4.16 -5.38
CA ILE A 525 6.79 -4.62 -6.37
C ILE A 525 7.08 -3.47 -7.34
N GLU A 526 8.29 -2.92 -7.24
CA GLU A 526 8.78 -1.74 -7.96
C GLU A 526 10.01 -2.17 -8.78
N ASP A 527 9.79 -2.59 -10.02
CA ASP A 527 10.82 -3.15 -10.92
C ASP A 527 11.49 -4.44 -10.40
N GLY A 528 11.03 -4.98 -9.27
CA GLY A 528 11.49 -6.24 -8.67
C GLY A 528 10.73 -7.47 -9.17
N THR A 529 10.97 -8.61 -8.53
CA THR A 529 10.27 -9.87 -8.87
C THR A 529 9.75 -10.62 -7.64
N LEU A 530 8.47 -10.96 -7.66
CA LEU A 530 7.86 -11.94 -6.75
C LEU A 530 7.67 -13.25 -7.51
N THR A 531 8.25 -14.35 -7.03
CA THR A 531 8.25 -15.63 -7.76
C THR A 531 8.05 -16.85 -6.87
N GLY A 532 7.79 -17.99 -7.48
CA GLY A 532 7.76 -19.29 -6.83
C GLY A 532 6.36 -19.76 -6.47
N SER A 533 6.30 -20.75 -5.59
CA SER A 533 5.05 -21.33 -5.12
C SER A 533 4.98 -21.29 -3.60
N GLY A 534 3.82 -20.98 -3.06
CA GLY A 534 3.63 -20.82 -1.62
C GLY A 534 2.42 -19.97 -1.30
N ASP A 535 2.33 -19.56 -0.04
CA ASP A 535 1.22 -18.77 0.47
C ASP A 535 1.70 -17.35 0.83
N ILE A 536 0.93 -16.36 0.39
CA ILE A 536 1.13 -14.95 0.68
C ILE A 536 -0.07 -14.49 1.48
N PHE A 537 0.17 -13.98 2.67
CA PHE A 537 -0.85 -13.33 3.49
C PHE A 537 -0.56 -11.83 3.50
N VAL A 538 -1.58 -11.03 3.21
CA VAL A 538 -1.51 -9.56 3.28
C VAL A 538 -2.68 -9.01 4.08
N GLY A 539 -2.46 -7.86 4.72
CA GLY A 539 -3.42 -7.17 5.57
C GLY A 539 -3.07 -7.22 7.06
N THR A 540 -3.99 -6.76 7.88
CA THR A 540 -3.87 -6.78 9.34
C THR A 540 -5.22 -7.10 9.98
N GLY A 541 -5.35 -8.32 10.47
CA GLY A 541 -6.54 -8.82 11.16
C GLY A 541 -7.81 -8.60 10.33
N PRO A 542 -8.75 -7.76 10.79
CA PRO A 542 -9.99 -7.49 10.07
C PRO A 542 -9.80 -6.61 8.82
N ILE A 543 -8.67 -5.95 8.65
CA ILE A 543 -8.39 -5.07 7.50
C ILE A 543 -7.59 -5.85 6.47
N HIS A 544 -8.09 -5.85 5.24
CA HIS A 544 -7.46 -6.53 4.12
C HIS A 544 -6.26 -5.74 3.58
N GLY A 545 -5.30 -6.46 2.97
CA GLY A 545 -4.17 -5.86 2.28
C GLY A 545 -4.06 -6.39 0.86
N ALA A 546 -3.05 -5.91 0.13
CA ALA A 546 -2.83 -6.27 -1.26
C ALA A 546 -1.38 -6.65 -1.55
N VAL A 547 -1.20 -7.52 -2.53
CA VAL A 547 0.03 -7.63 -3.32
C VAL A 547 -0.13 -6.67 -4.50
N ARG A 548 0.70 -5.62 -4.54
CA ARG A 548 0.68 -4.57 -5.56
C ARG A 548 1.89 -4.71 -6.47
N ASN A 549 1.64 -5.06 -7.73
CA ASN A 549 2.65 -5.02 -8.76
C ASN A 549 2.59 -3.68 -9.48
N LEU A 550 3.41 -2.73 -9.02
CA LEU A 550 3.41 -1.34 -9.51
C LEU A 550 4.09 -1.26 -10.88
N SER A 551 5.30 -1.82 -10.98
CA SER A 551 6.10 -1.85 -12.22
C SER A 551 6.95 -3.11 -12.38
N GLY A 552 6.87 -4.03 -11.41
CA GLY A 552 7.69 -5.23 -11.40
C GLY A 552 7.04 -6.43 -12.08
N ARG A 553 7.43 -7.60 -11.60
CA ARG A 553 7.05 -8.88 -12.19
C ARG A 553 6.56 -9.89 -11.15
N ILE A 554 5.44 -10.54 -11.44
CA ILE A 554 4.96 -11.70 -10.68
C ILE A 554 5.09 -12.95 -11.55
N GLU A 555 5.77 -13.97 -11.04
CA GLU A 555 6.00 -15.27 -11.68
C GLU A 555 5.53 -16.39 -10.72
N PRO A 556 4.23 -16.73 -10.68
CA PRO A 556 3.79 -17.96 -10.02
C PRO A 556 4.62 -19.14 -10.53
N GLY A 557 5.03 -20.05 -9.63
CA GLY A 557 5.82 -21.22 -10.00
C GLY A 557 7.33 -21.00 -10.05
N ALA A 558 8.05 -22.12 -10.10
CA ALA A 558 9.48 -22.19 -10.46
C ALA A 558 9.89 -23.65 -10.79
N PRO A 559 9.69 -24.16 -12.03
CA PRO A 559 9.07 -23.48 -13.17
C PRO A 559 7.54 -23.44 -13.03
N ILE A 560 6.87 -24.59 -12.93
CA ILE A 560 5.41 -24.65 -12.79
C ILE A 560 4.98 -24.70 -11.32
N GLY A 561 3.94 -23.96 -10.95
CA GLY A 561 3.34 -24.07 -9.62
C GLY A 561 2.15 -23.17 -9.34
N LYS A 562 1.87 -22.98 -8.05
CA LYS A 562 0.74 -22.17 -7.59
C LYS A 562 1.17 -21.18 -6.52
N MET A 563 0.70 -19.95 -6.68
CA MET A 563 0.83 -18.88 -5.69
C MET A 563 -0.56 -18.60 -5.10
N ASN A 564 -0.72 -18.80 -3.79
CA ASN A 564 -1.95 -18.48 -3.08
C ASN A 564 -1.79 -17.11 -2.41
N ILE A 565 -2.73 -16.20 -2.65
CA ILE A 565 -2.77 -14.86 -2.05
C ILE A 565 -4.02 -14.77 -1.18
N VAL A 566 -3.82 -14.61 0.13
CA VAL A 566 -4.85 -14.32 1.11
C VAL A 566 -4.93 -12.80 1.26
N GLY A 567 -5.75 -12.18 0.40
CA GLY A 567 -5.86 -10.73 0.24
C GLY A 567 -6.20 -10.37 -1.21
N ASP A 568 -5.96 -9.12 -1.58
CA ASP A 568 -6.14 -8.64 -2.96
C ASP A 568 -4.86 -8.82 -3.80
N LEU A 569 -5.04 -9.03 -5.10
CA LEU A 569 -3.97 -8.93 -6.11
C LEU A 569 -4.25 -7.71 -6.97
N SER A 570 -3.31 -6.77 -7.05
CA SER A 570 -3.43 -5.58 -7.89
C SER A 570 -2.22 -5.47 -8.83
N ASN A 571 -2.46 -5.58 -10.14
CA ASN A 571 -1.44 -5.38 -11.17
C ASN A 571 -1.70 -4.08 -11.92
N LEU A 572 -0.74 -3.17 -11.92
CA LEU A 572 -0.86 -1.85 -12.54
C LEU A 572 -0.32 -1.85 -13.99
N GLU A 573 -0.45 -0.71 -14.67
CA GLU A 573 -0.13 -0.54 -16.10
C GLU A 573 1.30 -0.98 -16.48
N ASN A 574 2.27 -0.77 -15.58
CA ASN A 574 3.66 -1.15 -15.81
C ASN A 574 4.00 -2.56 -15.26
N GLY A 575 3.08 -3.20 -14.53
CA GLY A 575 3.27 -4.52 -13.94
C GLY A 575 3.12 -5.64 -14.97
N THR A 576 3.97 -6.66 -14.87
CA THR A 576 3.86 -7.91 -15.65
C THR A 576 3.50 -9.09 -14.76
N ILE A 577 2.50 -9.88 -15.15
CA ILE A 577 2.27 -11.22 -14.59
C ILE A 577 2.60 -12.26 -15.66
N ALA A 578 3.49 -13.19 -15.34
CA ALA A 578 3.96 -14.21 -16.27
C ALA A 578 3.60 -15.62 -15.82
N PHE A 579 3.13 -16.44 -16.76
CA PHE A 579 2.74 -17.83 -16.52
C PHE A 579 3.47 -18.79 -17.47
N ASP A 580 3.97 -19.89 -16.94
CA ASP A 580 4.52 -21.02 -17.67
C ASP A 580 3.45 -22.10 -17.90
N LEU A 581 3.40 -22.62 -19.13
CA LEU A 581 2.52 -23.73 -19.53
C LEU A 581 3.33 -24.97 -19.93
N GLY A 582 3.14 -26.07 -19.21
CA GLY A 582 3.63 -27.42 -19.50
C GLY A 582 2.54 -28.50 -19.62
N GLY A 583 1.27 -28.13 -19.49
CA GLY A 583 0.12 -29.03 -19.44
C GLY A 583 -1.15 -28.34 -18.93
N THR A 584 -2.32 -28.96 -19.15
CA THR A 584 -3.63 -28.34 -18.86
C THR A 584 -4.10 -28.46 -17.41
N ILE A 585 -3.34 -29.12 -16.54
CA ILE A 585 -3.67 -29.25 -15.12
C ILE A 585 -3.07 -28.05 -14.37
N ALA A 586 -3.88 -27.23 -13.69
CA ALA A 586 -3.37 -26.12 -12.90
C ALA A 586 -2.40 -26.61 -11.80
N GLU A 587 -1.49 -25.75 -11.35
CA GLU A 587 -0.45 -26.01 -10.33
C GLU A 587 0.63 -27.02 -10.74
N THR A 588 0.31 -28.04 -11.54
CA THR A 588 1.22 -29.14 -11.86
C THR A 588 1.57 -29.24 -13.34
N GLY A 589 0.73 -28.67 -14.20
CA GLY A 589 0.92 -28.55 -15.64
C GLY A 589 1.01 -27.10 -16.10
N HIS A 590 0.43 -26.14 -15.40
CA HIS A 590 0.65 -24.72 -15.68
C HIS A 590 0.60 -23.90 -14.40
N ASP A 591 1.17 -22.72 -14.48
CA ASP A 591 1.13 -21.77 -13.39
C ASP A 591 -0.27 -21.27 -13.08
N GLN A 592 -0.51 -21.04 -11.80
CA GLN A 592 -1.74 -20.44 -11.34
C GLN A 592 -1.51 -19.46 -10.19
N ILE A 593 -2.22 -18.35 -10.23
CA ILE A 593 -2.45 -17.50 -9.06
C ILE A 593 -3.88 -17.74 -8.56
N ALA A 594 -4.01 -17.98 -7.26
CA ALA A 594 -5.31 -18.00 -6.59
C ALA A 594 -5.34 -16.90 -5.54
N THR A 595 -6.25 -15.94 -5.69
CA THR A 595 -6.45 -14.86 -4.73
C THR A 595 -7.77 -15.04 -3.98
N GLU A 596 -7.78 -14.83 -2.67
CA GLU A 596 -9.00 -15.00 -1.86
C GLU A 596 -9.98 -13.85 -2.04
N ARG A 597 -9.57 -12.67 -2.51
CA ARG A 597 -10.46 -11.53 -2.71
C ARG A 597 -10.54 -11.13 -4.17
N PHE A 598 -10.17 -9.90 -4.51
CA PHE A 598 -10.22 -9.38 -5.86
C PHE A 598 -8.87 -9.58 -6.57
N ALA A 599 -8.96 -9.73 -7.89
CA ALA A 599 -7.83 -9.59 -8.80
C ALA A 599 -8.10 -8.37 -9.70
N PHE A 600 -7.35 -7.29 -9.48
CA PHE A 600 -7.39 -6.09 -10.31
C PHE A 600 -6.29 -6.18 -11.37
N LEU A 601 -6.70 -6.14 -12.64
CA LEU A 601 -5.84 -6.43 -13.78
C LEU A 601 -5.71 -5.20 -14.68
N ALA A 602 -4.47 -4.76 -14.85
CA ALA A 602 -3.97 -3.87 -15.91
C ALA A 602 -2.62 -4.43 -16.40
N GLY A 603 -1.91 -3.69 -17.25
CA GLY A 603 -0.52 -4.00 -17.61
C GLY A 603 -0.36 -5.23 -18.51
N THR A 604 0.69 -6.02 -18.29
CA THR A 604 1.09 -7.10 -19.24
C THR A 604 0.79 -8.49 -18.71
N LEU A 605 0.09 -9.30 -19.51
CA LEU A 605 0.09 -10.76 -19.39
C LEU A 605 1.19 -11.33 -20.27
N GLU A 606 2.09 -12.10 -19.67
CA GLU A 606 3.07 -12.90 -20.39
C GLU A 606 2.79 -14.39 -20.21
N VAL A 607 2.93 -15.15 -21.30
CA VAL A 607 2.80 -16.61 -21.28
C VAL A 607 3.97 -17.24 -22.00
N LEU A 608 4.62 -18.19 -21.34
CA LEU A 608 5.74 -18.95 -21.87
C LEU A 608 5.40 -20.45 -21.85
N PHE A 609 6.09 -21.22 -22.67
CA PHE A 609 6.00 -22.68 -22.62
C PHE A 609 7.14 -23.22 -21.76
N ASP A 610 6.81 -24.12 -20.82
CA ASP A 610 7.82 -24.89 -20.11
C ASP A 610 8.42 -25.94 -21.05
N GLY A 611 9.73 -25.84 -21.28
CA GLY A 611 10.48 -26.75 -22.14
C GLY A 611 9.97 -26.82 -23.58
N SER A 612 9.51 -28.01 -23.99
CA SER A 612 9.02 -28.29 -25.35
C SER A 612 7.52 -28.54 -25.41
N TYR A 613 6.75 -27.98 -24.46
CA TYR A 613 5.30 -28.15 -24.45
C TYR A 613 4.68 -27.54 -25.71
N ILE A 614 3.74 -28.28 -26.30
CA ILE A 614 2.98 -27.86 -27.48
C ILE A 614 1.51 -28.10 -27.14
N PRO A 615 0.73 -27.04 -26.90
CA PRO A 615 -0.68 -27.20 -26.58
C PRO A 615 -1.48 -27.66 -27.79
N SER A 616 -2.62 -28.32 -27.53
CA SER A 616 -3.60 -28.70 -28.53
C SER A 616 -4.68 -27.64 -28.68
N ILE A 617 -5.28 -27.55 -29.88
CA ILE A 617 -6.44 -26.70 -30.11
C ILE A 617 -7.58 -27.13 -29.16
N GLY A 618 -8.18 -26.16 -28.47
CA GLY A 618 -9.20 -26.36 -27.44
C GLY A 618 -8.65 -26.59 -26.03
N ASP A 619 -7.34 -26.64 -25.83
CA ASP A 619 -6.76 -26.63 -24.48
C ASP A 619 -7.09 -25.30 -23.78
N MET A 620 -7.42 -25.40 -22.49
CA MET A 620 -7.73 -24.26 -21.63
C MET A 620 -6.82 -24.26 -20.41
N PHE A 621 -6.39 -23.07 -19.99
CA PHE A 621 -5.51 -22.83 -18.85
C PHE A 621 -6.15 -21.78 -17.94
N THR A 622 -6.46 -22.14 -16.70
CA THR A 622 -7.04 -21.19 -15.72
C THR A 622 -5.93 -20.53 -14.95
N LEU A 623 -5.50 -19.36 -15.44
CA LEU A 623 -4.31 -18.64 -14.96
C LEU A 623 -4.56 -17.97 -13.61
N ILE A 624 -5.71 -17.32 -13.46
CA ILE A 624 -6.08 -16.60 -12.23
C ILE A 624 -7.44 -17.10 -11.75
N THR A 625 -7.57 -17.31 -10.45
CA THR A 625 -8.86 -17.50 -9.76
C THR A 625 -8.99 -16.48 -8.63
N SER A 626 -10.20 -15.93 -8.43
CA SER A 626 -10.50 -14.97 -7.38
C SER A 626 -11.87 -15.25 -6.75
N THR A 627 -12.02 -15.11 -5.42
CA THR A 627 -13.31 -15.42 -4.76
C THR A 627 -14.28 -14.25 -4.84
N GLU A 628 -13.80 -13.01 -4.70
CA GLU A 628 -14.68 -11.83 -4.68
C GLU A 628 -14.85 -11.20 -6.08
N GLY A 629 -13.85 -11.30 -6.95
CA GLY A 629 -14.05 -11.00 -8.37
C GLY A 629 -12.77 -10.69 -9.15
N VAL A 630 -12.87 -10.69 -10.48
CA VAL A 630 -11.84 -10.17 -11.40
C VAL A 630 -12.33 -8.83 -11.92
N VAL A 631 -11.49 -7.81 -11.78
CA VAL A 631 -11.80 -6.43 -12.19
C VAL A 631 -10.73 -5.97 -13.19
N GLY A 632 -11.15 -5.38 -14.30
CA GLY A 632 -10.24 -4.97 -15.37
C GLY A 632 -9.81 -6.10 -16.29
N ARG A 633 -8.74 -5.87 -17.06
CA ARG A 633 -8.13 -6.80 -18.02
C ARG A 633 -6.69 -6.37 -18.28
N PHE A 634 -5.84 -7.29 -18.73
CA PHE A 634 -4.51 -6.92 -19.18
C PHE A 634 -4.57 -6.01 -20.42
N ASP A 635 -3.73 -4.98 -20.44
CA ASP A 635 -3.61 -3.99 -21.51
C ASP A 635 -2.73 -4.50 -22.65
N ASN A 636 -1.71 -5.29 -22.31
CA ASN A 636 -0.73 -5.84 -23.23
C ASN A 636 -0.64 -7.36 -23.08
N LEU A 637 -0.43 -8.05 -24.21
CA LEU A 637 -0.35 -9.51 -24.27
C LEU A 637 0.96 -9.93 -24.94
N THR A 638 1.78 -10.68 -24.20
CA THR A 638 2.99 -11.34 -24.70
C THR A 638 2.75 -12.84 -24.69
N LEU A 639 2.14 -13.35 -25.76
CA LEU A 639 1.73 -14.76 -25.89
C LEU A 639 2.57 -15.51 -26.93
N PRO A 640 2.67 -16.85 -26.84
CA PRO A 640 3.35 -17.63 -27.86
C PRO A 640 2.70 -17.45 -29.25
N HIS A 641 3.49 -16.89 -30.17
CA HIS A 641 3.07 -16.50 -31.53
C HIS A 641 2.69 -17.67 -32.47
N ALA A 642 2.97 -18.92 -32.09
CA ALA A 642 2.62 -20.10 -32.88
C ALA A 642 1.12 -20.44 -32.85
N PHE A 643 0.37 -19.86 -31.91
CA PHE A 643 -1.04 -20.17 -31.67
C PHE A 643 -1.90 -18.90 -31.74
N SER A 644 -3.16 -19.08 -32.12
CA SER A 644 -4.20 -18.10 -31.86
C SER A 644 -4.84 -18.37 -30.50
N TRP A 645 -5.02 -17.31 -29.72
CA TRP A 645 -5.46 -17.40 -28.33
C TRP A 645 -6.77 -16.63 -28.12
N ASN A 646 -7.61 -17.13 -27.23
CA ASN A 646 -8.69 -16.38 -26.60
C ASN A 646 -8.37 -16.20 -25.11
N ILE A 647 -8.73 -15.05 -24.55
CA ILE A 647 -8.65 -14.81 -23.10
C ILE A 647 -10.04 -14.47 -22.61
N ASP A 648 -10.59 -15.36 -21.80
CA ASP A 648 -11.87 -15.17 -21.15
C ASP A 648 -11.66 -14.59 -19.76
N TYR A 649 -12.05 -13.32 -19.61
CA TYR A 649 -12.16 -12.64 -18.31
C TYR A 649 -13.55 -12.91 -17.74
N LEU A 650 -13.67 -13.96 -16.93
CA LEU A 650 -14.89 -14.36 -16.23
C LEU A 650 -14.99 -13.64 -14.88
N PRO A 651 -16.17 -13.60 -14.23
CA PRO A 651 -16.33 -12.88 -12.96
C PRO A 651 -15.34 -13.25 -11.86
N ASN A 652 -14.84 -14.49 -11.85
CA ASN A 652 -13.97 -15.03 -10.79
C ASN A 652 -12.72 -15.74 -11.34
N SER A 653 -12.42 -15.61 -12.63
CA SER A 653 -11.26 -16.27 -13.22
C SER A 653 -10.81 -15.67 -14.55
N VAL A 654 -9.52 -15.81 -14.85
CA VAL A 654 -8.96 -15.55 -16.19
C VAL A 654 -8.55 -16.87 -16.81
N VAL A 655 -9.13 -17.19 -17.97
CA VAL A 655 -8.88 -18.44 -18.69
C VAL A 655 -8.27 -18.13 -20.06
N LEU A 656 -7.16 -18.77 -20.37
CA LEU A 656 -6.51 -18.73 -21.68
C LEU A 656 -6.90 -19.98 -22.47
N GLU A 657 -7.42 -19.81 -23.68
CA GLU A 657 -7.84 -20.91 -24.56
C GLU A 657 -7.05 -20.88 -25.88
N VAL A 658 -6.65 -22.06 -26.34
CA VAL A 658 -6.01 -22.25 -27.66
C VAL A 658 -7.07 -22.38 -28.73
N LEU A 659 -7.23 -21.38 -29.59
CA LEU A 659 -8.23 -21.40 -30.66
C LEU A 659 -7.76 -22.13 -31.91
N GLY A 660 -6.46 -22.15 -32.17
CA GLY A 660 -5.91 -22.60 -33.44
C GLY A 660 -4.41 -22.39 -33.56
N LEU A 661 -3.88 -22.75 -34.73
CA LEU A 661 -2.51 -22.42 -35.10
C LEU A 661 -2.49 -21.06 -35.80
N ALA A 662 -1.55 -20.21 -35.43
CA ALA A 662 -1.40 -18.93 -36.10
C ALA A 662 -0.92 -19.18 -37.56
N GLY A 663 -1.65 -18.64 -38.54
CA GLY A 663 -1.39 -18.90 -39.96
C GLY A 663 -2.11 -20.11 -40.56
N ASP A 664 -2.95 -20.82 -39.79
CA ASP A 664 -3.95 -21.76 -40.32
C ASP A 664 -5.14 -20.95 -40.86
N PHE A 665 -5.06 -20.56 -42.13
CA PHE A 665 -6.01 -19.67 -42.77
C PHE A 665 -7.23 -20.41 -43.31
N ASN A 666 -7.12 -21.72 -43.54
CA ASN A 666 -8.22 -22.55 -44.05
C ASN A 666 -9.00 -23.26 -42.93
N GLY A 667 -8.50 -23.22 -41.69
CA GLY A 667 -9.12 -23.78 -40.49
C GLY A 667 -9.03 -25.31 -40.44
N ASP A 668 -8.05 -25.92 -41.09
CA ASP A 668 -7.88 -27.38 -41.16
C ASP A 668 -7.04 -27.97 -40.03
N GLY A 669 -6.57 -27.13 -39.11
CA GLY A 669 -5.74 -27.50 -37.96
C GLY A 669 -4.25 -27.55 -38.29
N SER A 670 -3.81 -27.01 -39.43
CA SER A 670 -2.41 -26.96 -39.84
C SER A 670 -2.06 -25.62 -40.51
N ALA A 671 -0.81 -25.15 -40.37
CA ALA A 671 -0.30 -23.95 -41.04
C ALA A 671 0.68 -24.36 -42.16
N LEU A 672 0.16 -25.00 -43.21
CA LEU A 672 0.93 -25.64 -44.29
C LEU A 672 0.72 -24.93 -45.64
N GLY A 673 1.08 -25.59 -46.75
CA GLY A 673 1.08 -24.96 -48.08
C GLY A 673 -0.33 -24.57 -48.58
N ASP A 674 -1.37 -25.23 -48.06
CA ASP A 674 -2.75 -24.95 -48.41
C ASP A 674 -3.24 -23.61 -47.81
N ASP A 675 -2.67 -23.20 -46.67
CA ASP A 675 -2.90 -21.90 -46.06
C ASP A 675 -2.28 -20.77 -46.87
N LEU A 676 -1.09 -20.97 -47.45
CA LEU A 676 -0.52 -19.97 -48.36
C LEU A 676 -1.46 -19.68 -49.53
N THR A 677 -2.13 -20.70 -50.05
CA THR A 677 -3.10 -20.55 -51.14
C THR A 677 -4.31 -19.75 -50.68
N THR A 678 -4.77 -20.00 -49.45
CA THR A 678 -5.87 -19.26 -48.82
C THR A 678 -5.49 -17.80 -48.56
N TRP A 679 -4.30 -17.55 -48.03
CA TRP A 679 -3.72 -16.21 -47.87
C TRP A 679 -3.64 -15.46 -49.19
N GLN A 680 -3.06 -16.09 -50.23
CA GLN A 680 -2.92 -15.50 -51.56
C GLN A 680 -4.29 -15.09 -52.14
N SER A 681 -5.32 -15.91 -51.93
CA SER A 681 -6.66 -15.65 -52.42
C SER A 681 -7.35 -14.46 -51.72
N GLY A 682 -6.99 -14.20 -50.46
CA GLY A 682 -7.52 -13.10 -49.64
C GLY A 682 -6.57 -11.90 -49.48
N TYR A 683 -5.41 -11.91 -50.14
CA TYR A 683 -4.42 -10.84 -49.98
C TYR A 683 -4.93 -9.50 -50.52
N GLY A 684 -4.86 -8.46 -49.68
CA GLY A 684 -5.37 -7.13 -49.99
C GLY A 684 -6.85 -6.92 -49.66
N SER A 685 -7.56 -7.96 -49.18
CA SER A 685 -8.92 -7.86 -48.63
C SER A 685 -9.00 -8.38 -47.20
N THR A 686 -8.75 -9.67 -47.00
CA THR A 686 -8.83 -10.37 -45.70
C THR A 686 -7.46 -10.48 -45.04
N TYR A 687 -6.41 -10.63 -45.84
CA TYR A 687 -5.04 -10.84 -45.37
C TYR A 687 -4.06 -9.80 -45.93
N ASN A 688 -2.96 -9.58 -45.23
CA ASN A 688 -1.91 -8.63 -45.56
C ASN A 688 -0.50 -9.24 -45.37
N GLY A 689 0.54 -8.41 -45.47
CA GLY A 689 1.93 -8.87 -45.37
C GLY A 689 2.35 -9.38 -43.98
N VAL A 690 1.68 -8.94 -42.91
CA VAL A 690 1.90 -9.41 -41.54
C VAL A 690 1.37 -10.84 -41.38
N ASP A 691 0.21 -11.13 -41.97
CA ASP A 691 -0.36 -12.49 -41.96
C ASP A 691 0.56 -13.48 -42.69
N PHE A 692 1.15 -13.07 -43.82
CA PHE A 692 2.13 -13.89 -44.52
C PHE A 692 3.36 -14.19 -43.67
N LEU A 693 3.86 -13.20 -42.94
CA LEU A 693 5.00 -13.39 -42.05
C LEU A 693 4.65 -14.36 -40.91
N THR A 694 3.43 -14.27 -40.38
CA THR A 694 2.91 -15.18 -39.34
C THR A 694 2.85 -16.62 -39.86
N TRP A 695 2.23 -16.84 -41.03
CA TRP A 695 2.23 -18.15 -41.68
C TRP A 695 3.64 -18.64 -41.99
N GLN A 696 4.52 -17.79 -42.53
CA GLN A 696 5.89 -18.16 -42.85
C GLN A 696 6.69 -18.61 -41.61
N GLN A 697 6.47 -17.96 -40.47
CA GLN A 697 7.11 -18.31 -39.20
C GLN A 697 6.60 -19.66 -38.67
N ASN A 698 5.33 -19.99 -38.91
CA ASN A 698 4.71 -21.24 -38.45
C ASN A 698 4.78 -22.38 -39.49
N TYR A 699 5.14 -22.06 -40.73
CA TYR A 699 5.31 -23.00 -41.84
C TYR A 699 6.42 -23.99 -41.53
N GLN A 700 6.03 -25.25 -41.28
CA GLN A 700 6.89 -26.38 -40.86
C GLN A 700 7.43 -26.30 -39.40
N GLY A 701 6.89 -25.43 -38.54
CA GLY A 701 7.46 -25.10 -37.22
C GLY A 701 6.88 -25.76 -35.97
N VAL A 702 5.70 -26.41 -36.02
CA VAL A 702 5.07 -27.02 -34.81
C VAL A 702 5.40 -28.52 -34.64
N LEU A 703 6.20 -29.12 -35.55
CA LEU A 703 6.53 -30.56 -35.50
C LEU A 703 8.03 -30.90 -35.46
N ASN A 704 8.94 -29.93 -35.27
CA ASN A 704 10.39 -30.17 -35.36
C ASN A 704 11.25 -29.43 -34.32
N ALA A 705 10.83 -29.36 -33.05
CA ALA A 705 11.70 -28.94 -31.94
C ALA A 705 12.75 -30.02 -31.55
N GLY A 706 13.42 -30.62 -32.54
CA GLY A 706 14.35 -31.73 -32.34
C GLY A 706 15.44 -31.90 -33.41
N ALA A 707 15.63 -30.93 -34.31
CA ALA A 707 16.72 -30.99 -35.29
C ALA A 707 17.49 -29.67 -35.36
N THR A 708 18.68 -29.66 -34.75
CA THR A 708 19.73 -28.69 -35.06
C THR A 708 20.18 -28.91 -36.51
N ILE A 709 19.52 -28.25 -37.46
CA ILE A 709 20.06 -28.14 -38.80
C ILE A 709 21.20 -27.14 -38.71
N ALA A 710 22.44 -27.65 -38.72
CA ALA A 710 23.62 -26.83 -38.88
C ALA A 710 23.43 -25.93 -40.11
N VAL A 711 23.37 -24.62 -39.88
CA VAL A 711 23.41 -23.63 -40.95
C VAL A 711 24.78 -23.74 -41.62
N PRO A 712 24.88 -24.07 -42.92
CA PRO A 712 26.17 -24.03 -43.60
C PRO A 712 26.62 -22.58 -43.69
N GLU A 713 27.71 -22.22 -43.03
CA GLU A 713 28.37 -20.95 -43.31
C GLU A 713 28.76 -20.91 -44.80
N PRO A 714 28.56 -19.78 -45.51
CA PRO A 714 29.13 -19.61 -46.82
C PRO A 714 30.65 -19.69 -46.67
N GLY A 715 31.26 -20.74 -47.23
CA GLY A 715 32.70 -20.91 -47.21
C GLY A 715 33.41 -19.62 -47.66
N SER A 716 34.41 -19.20 -46.89
CA SER A 716 35.16 -17.94 -47.00
C SER A 716 35.85 -17.70 -48.37
N TRP A 717 35.63 -18.60 -49.34
CA TRP A 717 36.13 -18.55 -50.71
C TRP A 717 35.36 -17.56 -51.59
N ILE A 718 34.07 -17.28 -51.31
CA ILE A 718 33.27 -16.33 -52.10
C ILE A 718 33.70 -14.87 -51.84
N LEU A 719 34.07 -14.54 -50.60
CA LEU A 719 34.60 -13.21 -50.26
C LEU A 719 36.02 -12.98 -50.81
N MET A 720 36.81 -14.04 -51.01
CA MET A 720 38.17 -13.93 -51.57
C MET A 720 38.15 -13.71 -53.10
N LEU A 721 37.12 -14.17 -53.80
CA LEU A 721 36.98 -13.98 -55.26
C LEU A 721 36.58 -12.54 -55.63
N CYS A 722 35.80 -11.87 -54.78
CA CYS A 722 35.40 -10.47 -55.00
C CYS A 722 36.55 -9.47 -54.78
N VAL A 723 37.51 -9.78 -53.90
CA VAL A 723 38.68 -8.91 -53.65
C VAL A 723 39.73 -9.00 -54.78
N LEU A 724 39.83 -10.15 -55.45
CA LEU A 724 40.81 -10.36 -56.54
C LEU A 724 40.42 -9.71 -57.88
N LEU A 725 39.14 -9.36 -58.08
CA LEU A 725 38.67 -8.73 -59.32
C LEU A 725 38.79 -7.19 -59.33
N CYS A 726 39.07 -6.54 -58.19
CA CYS A 726 39.22 -5.09 -58.09
C CYS A 726 40.67 -4.58 -58.08
N ALA A 727 41.67 -5.45 -58.10
CA ALA A 727 43.09 -5.06 -58.03
C ALA A 727 43.83 -5.31 -59.36
N THR A 728 43.59 -4.46 -60.37
CA THR A 728 44.54 -4.27 -61.46
C THR A 728 45.06 -2.82 -61.43
N PRO A 729 46.38 -2.59 -61.27
CA PRO A 729 46.92 -1.24 -61.20
C PRO A 729 47.28 -0.73 -62.61
N PHE A 730 46.58 0.30 -63.09
CA PHE A 730 47.05 1.09 -64.23
C PHE A 730 47.99 2.21 -63.75
N GLY A 731 49.27 1.98 -64.02
CA GLY A 731 50.27 2.94 -64.49
C GLY A 731 50.18 4.41 -64.06
N ARG A 732 51.05 4.75 -63.12
CA ARG A 732 51.53 6.08 -62.74
C ARG A 732 52.08 6.87 -63.95
N GLN A 733 51.63 8.11 -64.16
CA GLN A 733 52.46 9.15 -64.79
C GLN A 733 52.45 10.42 -63.96
N ILE A 734 53.67 10.84 -63.61
CA ILE A 734 54.03 12.00 -62.82
C ILE A 734 54.12 13.19 -63.78
N GLY A 735 53.45 14.30 -63.44
CA GLY A 735 53.52 15.57 -64.15
C GLY A 735 53.45 16.74 -63.17
N SER A 736 54.42 17.63 -63.26
CA SER A 736 54.85 18.65 -62.31
C SER A 736 53.95 19.89 -62.15
N CYS A 737 54.09 20.51 -60.99
CA CYS A 737 53.91 21.93 -60.61
C CYS A 737 53.41 22.93 -61.67
N THR A 738 52.42 23.77 -61.30
CA THR A 738 52.56 25.25 -61.28
C THR A 738 51.33 25.93 -60.65
N ASP A 739 51.62 27.04 -59.97
CA ASP A 739 50.72 28.01 -59.33
C ASP A 739 49.53 28.48 -60.18
N ARG A 740 48.38 28.76 -59.53
CA ARG A 740 47.75 30.08 -59.57
C ARG A 740 46.56 30.23 -58.61
N ALA A 741 46.55 31.37 -57.94
CA ALA A 741 45.53 31.90 -57.05
C ALA A 741 44.26 32.40 -57.78
N ILE A 742 43.34 32.95 -56.97
CA ILE A 742 42.08 33.69 -57.24
C ILE A 742 40.86 32.76 -57.13
N GLY A 743 39.82 32.98 -56.31
CA GLY A 743 39.35 34.13 -55.55
C GLY A 743 37.82 34.20 -55.67
N GLN A 744 37.12 34.64 -54.61
CA GLN A 744 35.68 35.01 -54.56
C GLN A 744 34.68 33.83 -54.63
N SER A 745 33.50 33.81 -54.02
CA SER A 745 32.77 34.63 -53.04
C SER A 745 31.46 33.86 -52.69
N ALA A 746 30.98 34.01 -51.45
CA ALA A 746 29.67 33.70 -50.85
C ALA A 746 28.38 33.91 -51.72
N PRO A 747 27.13 33.71 -51.24
CA PRO A 747 26.54 32.80 -50.21
C PRO A 747 25.16 32.19 -50.60
N LEU A 748 24.53 31.48 -49.62
CA LEU A 748 23.09 31.45 -49.26
C LEU A 748 22.07 30.89 -50.26
N HIS A 749 21.36 29.82 -49.85
CA HIS A 749 19.90 29.76 -49.99
C HIS A 749 19.26 28.80 -48.97
N THR A 750 18.43 29.40 -48.12
CA THR A 750 17.41 28.82 -47.24
C THR A 750 16.17 28.43 -48.07
N PHE A 751 15.45 27.37 -47.68
CA PHE A 751 13.96 27.18 -47.75
C PHE A 751 13.68 25.77 -47.18
N GLN A 752 13.16 25.63 -45.95
CA GLN A 752 11.74 25.51 -45.59
C GLN A 752 10.90 24.61 -46.51
N HIS A 753 10.52 23.43 -45.99
CA HIS A 753 9.15 23.15 -45.58
C HIS A 753 9.15 22.26 -44.34
#